data_AF-A0A8T5XZM1-F1
#
_entry.id   AF-A0A8T5XZM1-F1
#
_cell.length_a   1.000
_cell.length_b   1.000
_cell.length_c   1.000
_cell.angle_alpha   90.00
_cell.angle_beta   90.00
_cell.angle_gamma   90.00
#
_symmetry.space_group_name_H-M   'P 1'
#
loop_
_entity.id
_entity.type
_entity.pdbx_description
1 polymer ?
#
loop_
_entity_poly.entity_id
_entity_poly.type
_entity_poly.pdbx_seq_one_letter_code
_entity_poly.pdbx_strand_id
1 'polypeptide(L)'
;MDKVQKEQTEITDKTKIEQLTQFRADHAGEKLTTNQGLRVSHTDDSLKVGERGPTLMEDFHFREKMTHFDHERIPERVVHARGFGAHGYFQPYESMATYTKAGFLQDPAKKTPVFVRFSTVVGSRGSADTVRDVRGFATKFYTEEGNYDLVANNIPIFFIHDAIKFPDIVHAIKPEPHNEMPQASAAHDTFWDFVANTPELTPMIMWLLSDRAIPRSYRMMEGFGVNTFRFVNEQGEGRFVKFHWKPMLGVHSLVWDEAQKLAGKDPDYNRRDLWEAIEMGQYPEYELGVQMIDESQEFDFDFDILDATKFWPEEIVPVQKIGKMVLNRNTDNFFAETEQVAFHPANVVPGIDFTNDPLLQGRLFSYMDTQLIRLGGPNFHEIPINRPLAPVHNNQRDGYHRMTIDRGKVSYAPNSLQQNAPTPAPEAQGGYVHYAEKVDGKKIRARSQSFMDHFSQATLFWNSMSEPEKKHIIDAFHFEVGKVKDKCIREQIVHLFNNVDGELAKQIAQGIGVKPPSQPGGTGVSDNSPAVSQLNTPMSAATRRVAILADNGFNYQEVSQVMDQLRAADVVVELVSKHQGMLSSEDGQELEAGHNWWTTSSVMYDAVYVAGGKKCVESLLLQGDALGFVNEAFKHYKAVAAANEGCDLLAVSGIRDVAMAGPESSGDVVTELGVVTVRDTKDLGGLAQEFIKAIGQHRHWARQHQAEMTPA
;
A
#
# COMPACT_ATOMS: atom_id res chain seq x y z
N MET A 1 -16.05 7.35 -50.17
CA MET A 1 -16.01 5.92 -49.82
C MET A 1 -14.71 5.73 -49.05
N ASP A 2 -14.66 5.74 -47.72
CA ASP A 2 -15.70 5.47 -46.73
C ASP A 2 -15.71 6.51 -45.62
N LYS A 3 -16.92 6.97 -45.28
CA LYS A 3 -17.22 7.59 -43.99
C LYS A 3 -17.19 6.47 -42.95
N VAL A 4 -16.02 6.19 -42.38
CA VAL A 4 -15.99 5.54 -41.06
C VAL A 4 -16.36 6.63 -40.07
N GLN A 5 -17.66 6.74 -39.83
CA GLN A 5 -18.18 7.25 -38.57
C GLN A 5 -17.50 6.38 -37.50
N LYS A 6 -16.41 6.88 -36.90
CA LYS A 6 -15.81 6.25 -35.74
C LYS A 6 -16.86 6.38 -34.64
N GLU A 7 -17.65 5.33 -34.44
CA GLU A 7 -18.27 5.09 -33.14
C GLU A 7 -17.14 5.24 -32.12
N GLN A 8 -17.18 6.29 -31.30
CA GLN A 8 -16.38 6.32 -30.09
C GLN A 8 -16.84 5.11 -29.29
N THR A 9 -16.02 4.06 -29.26
CA THR A 9 -16.30 2.89 -28.44
C THR A 9 -16.47 3.39 -27.01
N GLU A 10 -17.67 3.19 -26.46
CA GLU A 10 -18.01 3.60 -25.10
C GLU A 10 -17.03 2.93 -24.12
N ILE A 11 -16.33 3.73 -23.30
CA ILE A 11 -15.41 3.18 -22.31
C ILE A 11 -16.21 2.62 -21.13
N THR A 12 -16.07 1.32 -20.92
CA THR A 12 -16.56 0.56 -19.77
C THR A 12 -15.40 0.04 -18.92
N ASP A 13 -15.70 -0.52 -17.74
CA ASP A 13 -14.73 -1.17 -16.83
C ASP A 13 -13.91 -2.30 -17.47
N LYS A 14 -14.38 -2.90 -18.57
CA LYS A 14 -13.72 -4.00 -19.28
C LYS A 14 -12.80 -3.56 -20.41
N THR A 15 -12.93 -2.32 -20.88
CA THR A 15 -12.27 -1.84 -22.11
C THR A 15 -10.75 -2.00 -22.06
N LYS A 16 -10.12 -1.73 -20.90
CA LYS A 16 -8.66 -1.92 -20.76
C LYS A 16 -8.25 -3.38 -20.87
N ILE A 17 -9.02 -4.28 -20.27
CA ILE A 17 -8.79 -5.73 -20.34
C ILE A 17 -9.00 -6.26 -21.77
N GLU A 18 -10.00 -5.76 -22.48
CA GLU A 18 -10.23 -6.08 -23.89
C GLU A 18 -9.05 -5.60 -24.75
N GLN A 19 -8.55 -4.38 -24.53
CA GLN A 19 -7.34 -3.89 -25.19
C GLN A 19 -6.13 -4.77 -24.90
N LEU A 20 -5.97 -5.30 -23.69
CA LEU A 20 -4.86 -6.20 -23.34
C LEU A 20 -4.99 -7.59 -23.97
N THR A 21 -6.20 -8.02 -24.33
CA THR A 21 -6.45 -9.36 -24.89
C THR A 21 -5.70 -9.57 -26.22
N GLN A 22 -5.48 -8.53 -27.01
CA GLN A 22 -4.70 -8.61 -28.25
C GLN A 22 -3.21 -8.96 -28.03
N PHE A 23 -2.71 -8.85 -26.80
CA PHE A 23 -1.32 -9.14 -26.42
C PHE A 23 -1.19 -10.41 -25.56
N ARG A 24 -2.29 -11.10 -25.27
CA ARG A 24 -2.27 -12.36 -24.53
C ARG A 24 -1.90 -13.51 -25.46
N ALA A 25 -1.11 -14.44 -24.95
CA ALA A 25 -0.82 -15.70 -25.60
C ALA A 25 -1.20 -16.84 -24.65
N ASP A 26 -1.97 -17.80 -25.16
CA ASP A 26 -2.18 -19.10 -24.53
C ASP A 26 -1.39 -20.14 -25.33
N HIS A 27 -0.72 -21.04 -24.63
CA HIS A 27 0.17 -22.04 -25.20
C HIS A 27 -0.39 -23.46 -25.10
N ALA A 28 -1.56 -23.65 -24.47
CA ALA A 28 -2.18 -24.96 -24.34
C ALA A 28 -2.49 -25.57 -25.72
N GLY A 29 -1.95 -26.76 -25.98
CA GLY A 29 -2.13 -27.48 -27.25
C GLY A 29 -1.20 -27.06 -28.39
N GLU A 30 -0.38 -26.02 -28.20
CA GLU A 30 0.54 -25.52 -29.22
C GLU A 30 1.88 -26.28 -29.26
N LYS A 31 2.65 -26.09 -30.32
CA LYS A 31 4.02 -26.63 -30.44
C LYS A 31 5.03 -25.60 -29.98
N LEU A 32 6.04 -26.02 -29.21
CA LEU A 32 7.15 -25.16 -28.83
C LEU A 32 7.88 -24.63 -30.07
N THR A 33 8.16 -23.33 -30.09
CA THR A 33 8.94 -22.67 -31.14
C THR A 33 10.07 -21.82 -30.56
N THR A 34 11.03 -21.46 -31.41
CA THR A 34 11.89 -20.29 -31.22
C THR A 34 11.05 -19.00 -31.28
N ASN A 35 11.64 -17.87 -30.89
CA ASN A 35 11.02 -16.55 -31.02
C ASN A 35 10.80 -16.15 -32.49
N GLN A 36 11.49 -16.81 -33.43
CA GLN A 36 11.29 -16.67 -34.87
C GLN A 36 10.18 -17.60 -35.43
N GLY A 37 9.48 -18.34 -34.58
CA GLY A 37 8.40 -19.25 -34.97
C GLY A 37 8.85 -20.61 -35.52
N LEU A 38 10.14 -20.96 -35.39
CA LEU A 38 10.63 -22.28 -35.82
C LEU A 38 10.33 -23.33 -34.75
N ARG A 39 9.64 -24.41 -35.12
CA ARG A 39 9.36 -25.53 -34.20
C ARG A 39 10.65 -26.18 -33.70
N VAL A 40 10.69 -26.47 -32.40
CA VAL A 40 11.83 -27.10 -31.73
C VAL A 40 11.50 -28.57 -31.47
N SER A 41 12.42 -29.47 -31.85
CA SER A 41 12.22 -30.91 -31.67
C SER A 41 12.71 -31.46 -30.32
N HIS A 42 13.64 -30.77 -29.67
CA HIS A 42 14.30 -31.21 -28.43
C HIS A 42 14.83 -30.01 -27.63
N THR A 43 14.67 -30.02 -26.29
CA THR A 43 15.03 -28.89 -25.42
C THR A 43 15.97 -29.22 -24.27
N ASP A 44 16.20 -30.50 -24.03
CA ASP A 44 16.85 -30.96 -22.79
C ASP A 44 18.38 -31.07 -22.97
N ASP A 45 18.83 -31.08 -24.23
CA ASP A 45 20.23 -31.15 -24.63
C ASP A 45 20.55 -30.06 -25.64
N SER A 46 21.72 -29.47 -25.50
CA SER A 46 22.35 -28.69 -26.57
C SER A 46 22.81 -29.60 -27.71
N LEU A 47 22.93 -29.04 -28.91
CA LEU A 47 23.57 -29.69 -30.05
C LEU A 47 25.07 -29.89 -29.75
N LYS A 48 25.53 -31.15 -29.83
CA LYS A 48 26.89 -31.58 -29.49
C LYS A 48 27.49 -32.47 -30.59
N VAL A 49 28.83 -32.60 -30.62
CA VAL A 49 29.51 -33.62 -31.44
C VAL A 49 29.41 -35.00 -30.79
N GLY A 50 28.30 -35.70 -31.03
CA GLY A 50 27.98 -36.96 -30.34
C GLY A 50 27.55 -36.74 -28.89
N GLU A 51 27.11 -37.80 -28.21
CA GLU A 51 26.46 -37.72 -26.90
C GLU A 51 27.32 -37.04 -25.81
N ARG A 52 28.65 -37.17 -25.91
CA ARG A 52 29.64 -36.67 -24.93
C ARG A 52 30.65 -35.69 -25.52
N GLY A 53 30.36 -35.10 -26.68
CA GLY A 53 31.22 -34.10 -27.32
C GLY A 53 30.94 -32.67 -26.89
N PRO A 54 31.71 -31.70 -27.42
CA PRO A 54 31.51 -30.28 -27.17
C PRO A 54 30.20 -29.76 -27.78
N THR A 55 29.58 -28.76 -27.14
CA THR A 55 28.46 -27.99 -27.67
C THR A 55 28.89 -27.17 -28.89
N LEU A 56 28.02 -27.08 -29.90
CA LEU A 56 28.31 -26.39 -31.15
C LEU A 56 27.68 -24.98 -31.20
N MET A 57 28.43 -24.01 -31.73
CA MET A 57 27.97 -22.61 -31.87
C MET A 57 26.80 -22.47 -32.87
N GLU A 58 26.63 -23.43 -33.77
CA GLU A 58 25.50 -23.45 -34.71
C GLU A 58 24.15 -23.77 -34.04
N ASP A 59 24.14 -24.15 -32.74
CA ASP A 59 22.92 -24.30 -31.94
C ASP A 59 22.24 -22.94 -31.70
N PHE A 60 21.41 -22.53 -32.65
CA PHE A 60 20.70 -21.27 -32.58
C PHE A 60 19.60 -21.28 -31.52
N HIS A 61 18.99 -22.43 -31.21
CA HIS A 61 17.93 -22.50 -30.21
C HIS A 61 18.52 -22.31 -28.81
N PHE A 62 19.63 -23.00 -28.49
CA PHE A 62 20.38 -22.79 -27.25
C PHE A 62 20.74 -21.31 -27.09
N ARG A 63 21.36 -20.70 -28.11
CA ARG A 63 21.78 -19.29 -28.06
C ARG A 63 20.60 -18.35 -27.88
N GLU A 64 19.51 -18.52 -28.63
CA GLU A 64 18.34 -17.65 -28.52
C GLU A 64 17.69 -17.74 -27.13
N LYS A 65 17.49 -18.95 -26.61
CA LYS A 65 16.91 -19.20 -25.28
C LYS A 65 17.78 -18.59 -24.16
N MET A 66 19.09 -18.83 -24.21
CA MET A 66 20.04 -18.25 -23.25
C MET A 66 20.10 -16.73 -23.37
N THR A 67 20.15 -16.19 -24.59
CA THR A 67 20.20 -14.74 -24.79
C THR A 67 18.97 -14.05 -24.23
N HIS A 68 17.77 -14.62 -24.41
CA HIS A 68 16.57 -14.04 -23.80
C HIS A 68 16.63 -14.09 -22.26
N PHE A 69 17.02 -15.23 -21.69
CA PHE A 69 17.18 -15.40 -20.24
C PHE A 69 18.17 -14.38 -19.64
N ASP A 70 19.33 -14.22 -20.27
CA ASP A 70 20.40 -13.31 -19.82
C ASP A 70 19.97 -11.83 -19.81
N HIS A 71 18.91 -11.48 -20.55
CA HIS A 71 18.40 -10.11 -20.69
C HIS A 71 16.98 -9.93 -20.14
N GLU A 72 16.50 -10.83 -19.27
CA GLU A 72 15.17 -10.72 -18.67
C GLU A 72 15.02 -9.54 -17.70
N ARG A 73 16.11 -9.07 -17.09
CA ARG A 73 16.06 -8.04 -16.04
C ARG A 73 16.18 -6.65 -16.66
N ILE A 74 15.22 -5.79 -16.32
CA ILE A 74 15.30 -4.34 -16.53
C ILE A 74 15.68 -3.65 -15.21
N PRO A 75 16.17 -2.40 -15.24
CA PRO A 75 16.37 -1.63 -14.02
C PRO A 75 15.08 -1.55 -13.21
N GLU A 76 15.17 -1.73 -11.89
CA GLU A 76 14.05 -1.43 -11.00
C GLU A 76 13.78 0.08 -10.94
N ARG A 77 12.65 0.48 -10.33
CA ARG A 77 12.41 1.89 -10.04
C ARG A 77 13.42 2.38 -8.98
N VAL A 78 13.96 3.58 -9.13
CA VAL A 78 14.93 4.18 -8.18
C VAL A 78 14.39 4.20 -6.74
N VAL A 79 13.11 4.55 -6.61
CA VAL A 79 12.30 4.47 -5.40
C VAL A 79 11.02 3.71 -5.73
N HIS A 80 10.35 3.16 -4.72
CA HIS A 80 9.14 2.36 -4.90
C HIS A 80 9.35 1.10 -5.76
N ALA A 81 10.55 0.51 -5.70
CA ALA A 81 10.91 -0.68 -6.46
C ALA A 81 10.04 -1.88 -6.09
N ARG A 82 9.86 -2.12 -4.78
CA ARG A 82 8.98 -3.17 -4.26
C ARG A 82 7.53 -2.72 -4.31
N GLY A 83 6.72 -3.39 -5.13
CA GLY A 83 5.31 -3.11 -5.26
C GLY A 83 4.51 -4.21 -5.95
N PHE A 84 3.19 -4.04 -5.94
CA PHE A 84 2.24 -4.97 -6.56
C PHE A 84 1.05 -4.23 -7.14
N GLY A 85 0.51 -4.70 -8.26
CA GLY A 85 -0.55 -4.02 -8.98
C GLY A 85 -1.76 -4.89 -9.26
N ALA A 86 -2.91 -4.24 -9.42
CA ALA A 86 -4.19 -4.85 -9.70
C ALA A 86 -5.04 -3.96 -10.61
N HIS A 87 -5.91 -4.60 -11.39
CA HIS A 87 -6.89 -3.93 -12.24
C HIS A 87 -8.20 -3.68 -11.49
N GLY A 88 -8.94 -2.69 -11.95
CA GLY A 88 -10.24 -2.35 -11.40
C GLY A 88 -10.97 -1.32 -12.25
N TYR A 89 -11.93 -0.65 -11.61
CA TYR A 89 -12.61 0.51 -12.19
C TYR A 89 -12.90 1.57 -11.14
N PHE A 90 -13.11 2.80 -11.61
CA PHE A 90 -13.59 3.94 -10.84
C PHE A 90 -14.92 4.43 -11.40
N GLN A 91 -15.81 4.89 -10.52
CA GLN A 91 -17.10 5.46 -10.88
C GLN A 91 -17.39 6.68 -9.97
N PRO A 92 -17.67 7.87 -10.54
CA PRO A 92 -18.08 9.02 -9.73
C PRO A 92 -19.49 8.82 -9.16
N TYR A 93 -19.76 9.39 -8.00
CA TYR A 93 -21.10 9.33 -7.38
C TYR A 93 -22.07 10.31 -8.04
N GLU A 94 -21.58 11.49 -8.37
CA GLU A 94 -22.32 12.58 -9.00
C GLU A 94 -21.40 13.30 -9.99
N SER A 95 -22.00 14.12 -10.85
CA SER A 95 -21.22 14.97 -11.75
C SER A 95 -20.46 16.05 -10.98
N MET A 96 -19.16 16.19 -11.27
CA MET A 96 -18.32 17.23 -10.70
C MET A 96 -18.18 18.47 -11.61
N ALA A 97 -19.08 18.64 -12.60
CA ALA A 97 -19.02 19.71 -13.62
C ALA A 97 -18.89 21.13 -13.05
N THR A 98 -19.47 21.38 -11.87
CA THR A 98 -19.34 22.66 -11.14
C THR A 98 -17.88 23.00 -10.83
N TYR A 99 -17.05 21.98 -10.61
CA TYR A 99 -15.69 22.11 -10.10
C TYR A 99 -14.65 21.81 -11.17
N THR A 100 -14.88 20.82 -12.03
CA THR A 100 -13.92 20.35 -13.03
C THR A 100 -14.61 19.88 -14.30
N LYS A 101 -13.98 20.12 -15.45
CA LYS A 101 -14.37 19.55 -16.74
C LYS A 101 -13.76 18.18 -17.07
N ALA A 102 -13.07 17.54 -16.11
CA ALA A 102 -12.45 16.24 -16.35
C ALA A 102 -13.49 15.15 -16.69
N GLY A 103 -13.40 14.57 -17.90
CA GLY A 103 -14.43 13.68 -18.44
C GLY A 103 -14.81 12.50 -17.54
N PHE A 104 -13.85 11.90 -16.82
CA PHE A 104 -14.09 10.73 -15.95
C PHE A 104 -14.88 11.06 -14.65
N LEU A 105 -15.15 12.35 -14.38
CA LEU A 105 -15.89 12.84 -13.22
C LEU A 105 -17.26 13.44 -13.60
N GLN A 106 -17.70 13.31 -14.85
CA GLN A 106 -18.91 13.98 -15.32
C GLN A 106 -20.18 13.13 -15.21
N ASP A 107 -20.09 11.82 -15.41
CA ASP A 107 -21.24 10.93 -15.54
C ASP A 107 -21.19 9.78 -14.51
N PRO A 108 -22.11 9.74 -13.54
CA PRO A 108 -22.14 8.69 -12.53
C PRO A 108 -22.53 7.31 -13.08
N ALA A 109 -23.00 7.20 -14.32
CA ALA A 109 -23.22 5.90 -14.97
C ALA A 109 -21.93 5.28 -15.53
N LYS A 110 -20.88 6.09 -15.78
CA LYS A 110 -19.66 5.62 -16.43
C LYS A 110 -18.69 4.96 -15.45
N LYS A 111 -18.12 3.83 -15.87
CA LYS A 111 -17.03 3.15 -15.18
C LYS A 111 -15.73 3.31 -15.95
N THR A 112 -14.79 4.05 -15.39
CA THR A 112 -13.45 4.25 -15.95
C THR A 112 -12.53 3.11 -15.51
N PRO A 113 -11.93 2.32 -16.41
CA PRO A 113 -10.92 1.33 -16.03
C PRO A 113 -9.75 1.98 -15.30
N VAL A 114 -9.23 1.28 -14.30
CA VAL A 114 -8.02 1.69 -13.59
C VAL A 114 -7.02 0.56 -13.47
N PHE A 115 -5.75 0.94 -13.39
CA PHE A 115 -4.69 0.08 -12.87
C PHE A 115 -4.04 0.75 -11.67
N VAL A 116 -3.99 0.04 -10.55
CA VAL A 116 -3.37 0.53 -9.32
C VAL A 116 -2.08 -0.23 -9.06
N ARG A 117 -1.05 0.47 -8.58
CA ARG A 117 0.16 -0.13 -8.02
C ARG A 117 0.43 0.42 -6.63
N PHE A 118 0.44 -0.47 -5.65
CA PHE A 118 0.93 -0.19 -4.31
C PHE A 118 2.42 -0.51 -4.20
N SER A 119 3.13 0.14 -3.28
CA SER A 119 4.57 -0.09 -3.09
C SER A 119 5.07 0.40 -1.74
N THR A 120 6.20 -0.12 -1.27
CA THR A 120 7.06 0.59 -0.29
C THR A 120 7.83 1.70 -1.02
N VAL A 121 8.84 2.35 -0.42
CA VAL A 121 9.66 3.39 -1.05
C VAL A 121 11.14 3.01 -1.12
N VAL A 122 11.72 2.67 0.02
CA VAL A 122 13.19 2.58 0.20
C VAL A 122 13.72 1.27 -0.35
N GLY A 123 13.03 0.16 -0.06
CA GLY A 123 13.52 -1.16 -0.38
C GLY A 123 13.65 -1.43 -1.89
N SER A 124 14.69 -2.17 -2.28
CA SER A 124 14.79 -2.74 -3.63
C SER A 124 13.70 -3.77 -3.91
N ARG A 125 13.52 -4.19 -5.17
CA ARG A 125 12.38 -5.03 -5.62
C ARG A 125 12.17 -6.34 -4.85
N GLY A 126 13.22 -6.88 -4.23
CA GLY A 126 13.21 -8.10 -3.42
C GLY A 126 13.09 -7.88 -1.91
N SER A 127 12.90 -6.64 -1.45
CA SER A 127 12.64 -6.33 -0.03
C SER A 127 11.25 -6.83 0.43
N ALA A 128 11.03 -6.85 1.74
CA ALA A 128 9.79 -7.32 2.35
C ALA A 128 8.68 -6.25 2.35
N ASP A 129 7.41 -6.68 2.34
CA ASP A 129 6.24 -5.81 2.30
C ASP A 129 5.96 -5.04 3.61
N THR A 130 6.16 -5.69 4.76
CA THR A 130 5.72 -5.19 6.07
C THR A 130 6.79 -4.39 6.83
N VAL A 131 7.70 -3.76 6.11
CA VAL A 131 8.70 -2.84 6.68
C VAL A 131 8.08 -1.53 7.16
N ARG A 132 8.74 -0.79 8.06
CA ARG A 132 8.34 0.58 8.40
C ARG A 132 8.78 1.51 7.27
N ASP A 133 7.82 1.99 6.49
CA ASP A 133 8.08 2.83 5.32
C ASP A 133 6.81 3.60 4.92
N VAL A 134 6.95 4.63 4.10
CA VAL A 134 5.80 5.17 3.36
C VAL A 134 5.30 4.12 2.37
N ARG A 135 4.01 4.11 2.07
CA ARG A 135 3.47 3.32 0.96
C ARG A 135 3.08 4.23 -0.20
N GLY A 136 3.55 3.90 -1.39
CA GLY A 136 3.03 4.47 -2.64
C GLY A 136 1.68 3.85 -3.00
N PHE A 137 0.79 4.68 -3.54
CA PHE A 137 -0.55 4.32 -4.00
C PHE A 137 -0.80 5.02 -5.36
N ALA A 138 -0.25 4.47 -6.44
CA ALA A 138 -0.37 5.06 -7.77
C ALA A 138 -1.59 4.48 -8.52
N THR A 139 -2.45 5.34 -9.05
CA THR A 139 -3.65 4.97 -9.81
C THR A 139 -3.60 5.57 -11.21
N LYS A 140 -3.71 4.74 -12.24
CA LYS A 140 -3.84 5.16 -13.64
C LYS A 140 -5.29 4.99 -14.06
N PHE A 141 -5.93 6.08 -14.45
CA PHE A 141 -7.27 6.12 -15.02
C PHE A 141 -7.16 6.13 -16.54
N TYR A 142 -7.77 5.14 -17.20
CA TYR A 142 -7.80 5.07 -18.65
C TYR A 142 -9.06 5.78 -19.16
N THR A 143 -8.98 7.11 -19.32
CA THR A 143 -10.14 7.96 -19.68
C THR A 143 -10.32 8.08 -21.20
N GLU A 144 -11.47 8.66 -21.61
CA GLU A 144 -11.78 8.99 -23.00
C GLU A 144 -10.87 10.12 -23.55
N GLU A 145 -10.29 10.92 -22.67
CA GLU A 145 -9.53 12.14 -22.98
C GLU A 145 -8.01 11.98 -22.75
N GLY A 146 -7.55 10.74 -22.49
CA GLY A 146 -6.17 10.41 -22.19
C GLY A 146 -6.02 9.66 -20.87
N ASN A 147 -4.81 9.24 -20.55
CA ASN A 147 -4.54 8.64 -19.24
C ASN A 147 -4.37 9.75 -18.20
N TYR A 148 -5.05 9.62 -17.06
CA TYR A 148 -4.79 10.42 -15.86
C TYR A 148 -4.06 9.57 -14.83
N ASP A 149 -2.96 10.06 -14.25
CA ASP A 149 -2.23 9.36 -13.19
C ASP A 149 -2.28 10.13 -11.87
N LEU A 150 -3.01 9.59 -10.88
CA LEU A 150 -2.94 10.04 -9.50
C LEU A 150 -1.83 9.26 -8.77
N VAL A 151 -0.66 9.89 -8.64
CA VAL A 151 0.52 9.28 -8.00
C VAL A 151 0.62 9.69 -6.54
N ALA A 152 -0.12 8.96 -5.70
CA ALA A 152 -0.31 9.23 -4.28
C ALA A 152 0.60 8.40 -3.35
N ASN A 153 0.63 8.78 -2.07
CA ASN A 153 1.20 8.03 -0.95
C ASN A 153 0.14 7.75 0.12
N ASN A 154 0.38 6.85 1.07
CA ASN A 154 -0.53 6.58 2.18
C ASN A 154 -0.46 7.58 3.35
N ILE A 155 0.35 8.63 3.21
CA ILE A 155 0.55 9.71 4.18
C ILE A 155 0.26 11.04 3.45
N PRO A 156 -0.45 12.00 4.07
CA PRO A 156 -0.95 13.21 3.39
C PRO A 156 0.12 14.26 3.06
N ILE A 157 1.36 14.05 3.47
CA ILE A 157 2.47 14.97 3.33
C ILE A 157 3.73 14.26 2.81
N PHE A 158 4.76 15.05 2.48
CA PHE A 158 6.08 14.57 2.11
C PHE A 158 7.16 15.02 3.09
N PHE A 159 8.36 14.44 2.96
CA PHE A 159 9.53 14.74 3.80
C PHE A 159 10.08 16.14 3.59
N ILE A 160 10.00 16.67 2.37
CA ILE A 160 10.75 17.84 1.93
C ILE A 160 9.83 18.82 1.20
N HIS A 161 10.21 20.08 1.25
CA HIS A 161 9.48 21.16 0.59
C HIS A 161 9.75 21.23 -0.93
N ASP A 162 10.99 20.98 -1.36
CA ASP A 162 11.45 21.26 -2.74
C ASP A 162 12.13 20.03 -3.34
N ALA A 163 11.78 19.71 -4.60
CA ALA A 163 12.29 18.55 -5.32
C ALA A 163 13.82 18.51 -5.47
N ILE A 164 14.53 19.64 -5.38
CA ILE A 164 16.00 19.64 -5.44
C ILE A 164 16.63 18.82 -4.30
N LYS A 165 15.96 18.70 -3.15
CA LYS A 165 16.40 17.88 -2.00
C LYS A 165 16.04 16.41 -2.12
N PHE A 166 15.27 16.00 -3.15
CA PHE A 166 14.81 14.63 -3.31
C PHE A 166 15.95 13.61 -3.38
N PRO A 167 17.04 13.82 -4.15
CA PRO A 167 18.17 12.91 -4.14
C PRO A 167 18.83 12.81 -2.75
N ASP A 168 18.93 13.93 -2.01
CA ASP A 168 19.58 13.93 -0.70
C ASP A 168 18.82 13.08 0.33
N ILE A 169 17.49 13.26 0.43
CA ILE A 169 16.68 12.45 1.35
C ILE A 169 16.65 10.98 0.93
N VAL A 170 16.54 10.70 -0.38
CA VAL A 170 16.56 9.32 -0.87
C VAL A 170 17.91 8.66 -0.59
N HIS A 171 19.04 9.34 -0.81
CA HIS A 171 20.35 8.82 -0.47
C HIS A 171 20.54 8.64 1.05
N ALA A 172 19.98 9.53 1.86
CA ALA A 172 20.09 9.45 3.31
C ALA A 172 19.36 8.24 3.90
N ILE A 173 18.16 7.91 3.38
CA ILE A 173 17.33 6.79 3.86
C ILE A 173 17.62 5.45 3.15
N LYS A 174 18.23 5.47 1.95
CA LYS A 174 18.65 4.26 1.26
C LYS A 174 19.82 3.59 2.00
N PRO A 175 20.11 2.31 1.70
CA PRO A 175 21.27 1.64 2.26
C PRO A 175 22.56 2.43 2.04
N GLU A 176 23.43 2.48 3.04
CA GLU A 176 24.61 3.34 3.03
C GLU A 176 25.58 2.95 1.91
N PRO A 177 26.16 3.91 1.17
CA PRO A 177 26.80 3.62 -0.13
C PRO A 177 28.08 2.79 -0.03
N HIS A 178 28.69 2.68 1.15
CA HIS A 178 29.94 1.93 1.34
C HIS A 178 29.70 0.43 1.57
N ASN A 179 28.49 0.02 1.97
CA ASN A 179 28.19 -1.36 2.35
C ASN A 179 26.80 -1.85 1.91
N GLU A 180 25.97 -0.98 1.33
CA GLU A 180 24.59 -1.24 0.90
C GLU A 180 23.70 -1.79 2.03
N MET A 181 23.87 -1.29 3.26
CA MET A 181 23.04 -1.65 4.41
C MET A 181 22.56 -0.42 5.20
N PRO A 182 21.42 -0.54 5.90
CA PRO A 182 20.48 -1.67 5.91
C PRO A 182 19.49 -1.62 4.73
N GLN A 183 18.94 -2.79 4.34
CA GLN A 183 17.88 -2.87 3.34
C GLN A 183 16.53 -2.49 3.94
N ALA A 184 15.81 -1.57 3.27
CA ALA A 184 14.43 -1.17 3.60
C ALA A 184 14.21 -0.79 5.09
N SER A 185 15.12 0.01 5.66
CA SER A 185 15.01 0.48 7.04
C SER A 185 15.65 1.85 7.20
N ALA A 186 15.01 2.71 7.98
CA ALA A 186 15.53 4.03 8.35
C ALA A 186 16.45 3.99 9.59
N ALA A 187 16.69 2.80 10.16
CA ALA A 187 17.33 2.60 11.45
C ALA A 187 18.87 2.57 11.34
N HIS A 188 19.44 3.63 10.78
CA HIS A 188 20.88 3.79 10.55
C HIS A 188 21.30 5.26 10.56
N ASP A 189 22.61 5.48 10.64
CA ASP A 189 23.18 6.79 10.96
C ASP A 189 22.88 7.86 9.90
N THR A 190 23.01 7.55 8.60
CA THR A 190 22.88 8.59 7.54
C THR A 190 21.49 9.21 7.45
N PHE A 191 20.44 8.42 7.72
CA PHE A 191 19.08 8.94 7.70
C PHE A 191 18.86 9.92 8.86
N TRP A 192 19.21 9.49 10.06
CA TRP A 192 18.98 10.30 11.26
C TRP A 192 19.92 11.50 11.37
N ASP A 193 21.11 11.44 10.78
CA ASP A 193 21.96 12.63 10.58
C ASP A 193 21.24 13.67 9.70
N PHE A 194 20.67 13.24 8.58
CA PHE A 194 19.94 14.13 7.69
C PHE A 194 18.70 14.74 8.36
N VAL A 195 17.94 13.94 9.12
CA VAL A 195 16.80 14.41 9.92
C VAL A 195 17.24 15.45 10.96
N ALA A 196 18.32 15.17 11.71
CA ALA A 196 18.83 16.08 12.74
C ALA A 196 19.22 17.46 12.17
N ASN A 197 19.65 17.51 10.91
CA ASN A 197 20.11 18.73 10.24
C ASN A 197 19.07 19.36 9.29
N THR A 198 17.87 18.79 9.19
CA THR A 198 16.84 19.23 8.23
C THR A 198 15.45 19.29 8.89
N PRO A 199 15.15 20.36 9.65
CA PRO A 199 13.91 20.46 10.44
C PRO A 199 12.61 20.32 9.65
N GLU A 200 12.58 20.62 8.34
CA GLU A 200 11.40 20.43 7.49
C GLU A 200 10.85 18.99 7.48
N LEU A 201 11.68 18.00 7.84
CA LEU A 201 11.26 16.59 7.92
C LEU A 201 10.44 16.27 9.18
N THR A 202 10.48 17.12 10.22
CA THR A 202 9.92 16.80 11.53
C THR A 202 8.46 16.33 11.50
N PRO A 203 7.52 16.95 10.75
CA PRO A 203 6.15 16.46 10.65
C PRO A 203 6.09 15.05 10.03
N MET A 204 6.83 14.82 8.96
CA MET A 204 6.84 13.54 8.25
C MET A 204 7.43 12.40 9.09
N ILE A 205 8.43 12.69 9.94
CA ILE A 205 8.98 11.68 10.86
C ILE A 205 7.94 11.20 11.87
N MET A 206 7.05 12.08 12.34
CA MET A 206 5.95 11.65 13.22
C MET A 206 5.02 10.66 12.53
N TRP A 207 4.70 10.89 11.24
CA TRP A 207 3.91 9.94 10.45
C TRP A 207 4.66 8.62 10.20
N LEU A 208 5.93 8.68 9.82
CA LEU A 208 6.77 7.50 9.55
C LEU A 208 6.95 6.61 10.79
N LEU A 209 7.07 7.21 11.97
CA LEU A 209 7.21 6.47 13.23
C LEU A 209 5.88 6.03 13.84
N SER A 210 4.75 6.57 13.38
CA SER A 210 3.43 6.03 13.71
C SER A 210 3.17 4.71 13.01
N ASP A 211 2.12 4.01 13.41
CA ASP A 211 1.74 2.74 12.78
C ASP A 211 1.26 2.91 11.33
N ARG A 212 0.98 4.15 10.87
CA ARG A 212 0.63 4.44 9.47
C ARG A 212 1.67 3.90 8.48
N ALA A 213 2.91 3.72 8.91
CA ALA A 213 4.02 3.21 8.12
C ALA A 213 4.17 1.67 8.14
N ILE A 214 3.32 0.95 8.86
CA ILE A 214 3.27 -0.51 8.92
C ILE A 214 1.83 -1.03 8.72
N PRO A 215 1.17 -0.68 7.59
CA PRO A 215 -0.22 -1.04 7.35
C PRO A 215 -0.43 -2.56 7.33
N ARG A 216 -1.58 -3.00 7.85
CA ARG A 216 -1.98 -4.42 7.88
C ARG A 216 -2.19 -4.97 6.47
N SER A 217 -2.71 -4.15 5.58
CA SER A 217 -3.00 -4.49 4.19
C SER A 217 -3.04 -3.22 3.36
N TYR A 218 -2.74 -3.30 2.07
CA TYR A 218 -3.01 -2.19 1.15
C TYR A 218 -4.50 -1.78 1.18
N ARG A 219 -5.41 -2.72 1.47
CA ARG A 219 -6.86 -2.52 1.56
C ARG A 219 -7.31 -1.67 2.76
N MET A 220 -6.42 -1.49 3.75
CA MET A 220 -6.70 -0.85 5.03
C MET A 220 -5.74 0.32 5.31
N MET A 221 -5.37 1.05 4.26
CA MET A 221 -4.62 2.30 4.37
C MET A 221 -5.26 3.38 3.50
N GLU A 222 -5.10 4.63 3.91
CA GLU A 222 -5.50 5.77 3.09
C GLU A 222 -4.54 5.98 1.92
N GLY A 223 -4.92 6.87 1.00
CA GLY A 223 -4.05 7.40 -0.05
C GLY A 223 -4.24 8.90 -0.19
N PHE A 224 -3.20 9.62 -0.57
CA PHE A 224 -3.20 11.07 -0.66
C PHE A 224 -2.34 11.54 -1.82
N GLY A 225 -2.87 12.46 -2.62
CA GLY A 225 -2.10 13.10 -3.70
C GLY A 225 -0.90 13.90 -3.21
N VAL A 226 -0.85 14.21 -1.90
CA VAL A 226 0.13 15.04 -1.18
C VAL A 226 0.11 16.50 -1.61
N ASN A 227 0.43 16.74 -2.88
CA ASN A 227 0.52 18.07 -3.45
C ASN A 227 -0.88 18.66 -3.68
N THR A 228 -0.94 19.98 -3.66
CA THR A 228 -2.12 20.72 -4.10
C THR A 228 -2.13 20.79 -5.62
N PHE A 229 -3.25 20.41 -6.23
CA PHE A 229 -3.54 20.54 -7.66
C PHE A 229 -4.60 21.61 -7.87
N ARG A 230 -5.01 21.82 -9.12
CA ARG A 230 -6.20 22.61 -9.46
C ARG A 230 -7.25 21.76 -10.15
N PHE A 231 -8.50 21.98 -9.78
CA PHE A 231 -9.64 21.71 -10.63
C PHE A 231 -10.00 22.96 -11.43
N VAL A 232 -10.36 22.77 -12.70
CA VAL A 232 -10.78 23.85 -13.61
C VAL A 232 -12.08 23.43 -14.28
N ASN A 233 -13.14 24.23 -14.10
CA ASN A 233 -14.46 23.95 -14.68
C ASN A 233 -14.58 24.47 -16.13
N GLU A 234 -15.75 24.29 -16.75
CA GLU A 234 -16.04 24.75 -18.12
C GLU A 234 -15.99 26.28 -18.28
N GLN A 235 -16.20 27.02 -17.19
CA GLN A 235 -16.10 28.49 -17.17
C GLN A 235 -14.66 28.98 -17.04
N GLY A 236 -13.69 28.07 -16.84
CA GLY A 236 -12.29 28.40 -16.61
C GLY A 236 -11.98 28.83 -15.18
N GLU A 237 -12.89 28.62 -14.23
CA GLU A 237 -12.68 28.95 -12.82
C GLU A 237 -11.81 27.88 -12.15
N GLY A 238 -10.74 28.32 -11.49
CA GLY A 238 -9.81 27.46 -10.77
C GLY A 238 -10.25 27.22 -9.32
N ARG A 239 -9.92 26.05 -8.80
CA ARG A 239 -10.03 25.74 -7.36
C ARG A 239 -8.89 24.83 -6.93
N PHE A 240 -8.26 25.12 -5.79
CA PHE A 240 -7.23 24.26 -5.23
C PHE A 240 -7.83 22.96 -4.72
N VAL A 241 -7.16 21.84 -5.01
CA VAL A 241 -7.64 20.51 -4.63
C VAL A 241 -6.53 19.62 -4.09
N LYS A 242 -6.81 18.89 -3.01
CA LYS A 242 -6.02 17.74 -2.55
C LYS A 242 -6.86 16.46 -2.68
N PHE A 243 -6.27 15.42 -3.25
CA PHE A 243 -6.91 14.12 -3.47
C PHE A 243 -6.69 13.17 -2.30
N HIS A 244 -7.73 12.40 -1.97
CA HIS A 244 -7.77 11.41 -0.89
C HIS A 244 -8.34 10.09 -1.41
N TRP A 245 -7.80 8.96 -0.95
CA TRP A 245 -8.41 7.64 -1.05
C TRP A 245 -8.78 7.18 0.35
N LYS A 246 -10.08 7.01 0.61
CA LYS A 246 -10.61 6.56 1.89
C LYS A 246 -10.97 5.07 1.78
N PRO A 247 -10.27 4.15 2.48
CA PRO A 247 -10.55 2.72 2.39
C PRO A 247 -11.90 2.39 3.05
N MET A 248 -12.72 1.59 2.38
CA MET A 248 -14.02 1.16 2.93
C MET A 248 -13.86 0.29 4.18
N LEU A 249 -12.71 -0.40 4.31
CA LEU A 249 -12.38 -1.26 5.44
C LEU A 249 -11.73 -0.50 6.61
N GLY A 250 -11.60 0.82 6.55
CA GLY A 250 -10.92 1.62 7.57
C GLY A 250 -9.39 1.56 7.49
N VAL A 251 -8.73 2.15 8.48
CA VAL A 251 -7.27 2.29 8.50
C VAL A 251 -6.72 1.46 9.65
N HIS A 252 -5.97 0.43 9.30
CA HIS A 252 -5.49 -0.56 10.26
C HIS A 252 -4.05 -0.94 9.99
N SER A 253 -3.29 -1.06 11.07
CA SER A 253 -1.85 -1.29 11.02
C SER A 253 -1.42 -2.44 11.91
N LEU A 254 -0.26 -3.01 11.60
CA LEU A 254 0.42 -3.98 12.44
C LEU A 254 1.03 -3.28 13.66
N VAL A 255 1.51 -4.06 14.63
CA VAL A 255 2.45 -3.57 15.65
C VAL A 255 3.88 -3.90 15.25
N TRP A 256 4.88 -3.20 15.79
CA TRP A 256 6.24 -3.27 15.25
C TRP A 256 6.89 -4.68 15.30
N ASP A 257 6.81 -5.38 16.43
CA ASP A 257 7.38 -6.73 16.57
C ASP A 257 6.75 -7.71 15.57
N GLU A 258 5.42 -7.63 15.40
CA GLU A 258 4.66 -8.40 14.42
C GLU A 258 5.13 -8.09 13.00
N ALA A 259 5.22 -6.80 12.63
CA ALA A 259 5.63 -6.36 11.30
C ALA A 259 7.04 -6.84 10.93
N GLN A 260 7.97 -6.80 11.89
CA GLN A 260 9.35 -7.27 11.70
C GLN A 260 9.42 -8.79 11.56
N LYS A 261 8.71 -9.56 12.41
CA LYS A 261 8.64 -11.02 12.31
C LYS A 261 7.98 -11.47 11.01
N LEU A 262 6.89 -10.80 10.63
CA LEU A 262 6.15 -11.08 9.40
C LEU A 262 7.01 -10.85 8.16
N ALA A 263 7.84 -9.80 8.14
CA ALA A 263 8.78 -9.54 7.05
C ALA A 263 9.77 -10.69 6.81
N GLY A 264 10.09 -11.48 7.85
CA GLY A 264 10.93 -12.68 7.73
C GLY A 264 10.14 -13.96 7.43
N LYS A 265 8.90 -14.06 7.92
CA LYS A 265 8.05 -15.25 7.75
C LYS A 265 7.32 -15.30 6.42
N ASP A 266 6.85 -14.15 5.93
CA ASP A 266 6.29 -13.97 4.59
C ASP A 266 6.64 -12.56 4.07
N PRO A 267 7.78 -12.40 3.36
CA PRO A 267 8.16 -11.10 2.80
C PRO A 267 7.20 -10.60 1.72
N ASP A 268 6.29 -11.46 1.22
CA ASP A 268 5.28 -11.14 0.22
C ASP A 268 3.88 -10.92 0.82
N TYR A 269 3.76 -10.68 2.13
CA TYR A 269 2.48 -10.66 2.84
C TYR A 269 1.43 -9.69 2.25
N ASN A 270 1.75 -8.41 2.03
CA ASN A 270 0.74 -7.46 1.51
C ASN A 270 0.41 -7.74 0.03
N ARG A 271 1.38 -8.21 -0.75
CA ARG A 271 1.16 -8.69 -2.13
C ARG A 271 0.22 -9.89 -2.14
N ARG A 272 0.46 -10.88 -1.29
CA ARG A 272 -0.35 -12.09 -1.15
C ARG A 272 -1.76 -11.75 -0.68
N ASP A 273 -1.89 -10.92 0.36
CA ASP A 273 -3.18 -10.45 0.87
C ASP A 273 -4.02 -9.80 -0.23
N LEU A 274 -3.44 -8.91 -1.04
CA LEU A 274 -4.14 -8.27 -2.15
C LEU A 274 -4.58 -9.30 -3.23
N TRP A 275 -3.67 -10.18 -3.64
CA TRP A 275 -3.96 -11.18 -4.67
C TRP A 275 -5.08 -12.12 -4.24
N GLU A 276 -4.96 -12.71 -3.05
CA GLU A 276 -5.91 -13.69 -2.54
C GLU A 276 -7.25 -13.04 -2.20
N ALA A 277 -7.28 -11.80 -1.68
CA ALA A 277 -8.53 -11.09 -1.47
C ALA A 277 -9.33 -10.91 -2.77
N ILE A 278 -8.66 -10.59 -3.88
CA ILE A 278 -9.30 -10.49 -5.19
C ILE A 278 -9.82 -11.85 -5.68
N GLU A 279 -9.02 -12.93 -5.54
CA GLU A 279 -9.45 -14.29 -5.92
C GLU A 279 -10.66 -14.77 -5.10
N MET A 280 -10.75 -14.37 -3.83
CA MET A 280 -11.86 -14.69 -2.94
C MET A 280 -13.08 -13.76 -3.13
N GLY A 281 -13.03 -12.79 -4.04
CA GLY A 281 -14.11 -11.82 -4.26
C GLY A 281 -14.22 -10.74 -3.16
N GLN A 282 -13.24 -10.66 -2.26
CA GLN A 282 -13.12 -9.64 -1.20
C GLN A 282 -12.42 -8.39 -1.75
N TYR A 283 -13.03 -7.77 -2.75
CA TYR A 283 -12.40 -6.70 -3.53
C TYR A 283 -11.98 -5.49 -2.66
N PRO A 284 -10.73 -5.00 -2.80
CA PRO A 284 -10.35 -3.70 -2.27
C PRO A 284 -11.26 -2.59 -2.82
N GLU A 285 -11.85 -1.80 -1.92
CA GLU A 285 -12.67 -0.65 -2.27
C GLU A 285 -12.18 0.63 -1.57
N TYR A 286 -12.11 1.72 -2.34
CA TYR A 286 -11.70 3.04 -1.84
C TYR A 286 -12.62 4.12 -2.40
N GLU A 287 -13.02 5.07 -1.56
CA GLU A 287 -13.70 6.28 -2.01
C GLU A 287 -12.67 7.34 -2.40
N LEU A 288 -12.81 7.92 -3.60
CA LEU A 288 -12.07 9.12 -3.97
C LEU A 288 -12.69 10.29 -3.23
N GLY A 289 -11.89 10.96 -2.42
CA GLY A 289 -12.23 12.19 -1.74
C GLY A 289 -11.43 13.37 -2.28
N VAL A 290 -12.00 14.57 -2.18
CA VAL A 290 -11.32 15.82 -2.47
C VAL A 290 -11.52 16.81 -1.34
N GLN A 291 -10.45 17.46 -0.92
CA GLN A 291 -10.53 18.72 -0.19
C GLN A 291 -10.41 19.85 -1.20
N MET A 292 -11.21 20.90 -1.04
CA MET A 292 -11.32 21.97 -2.03
C MET A 292 -11.28 23.34 -1.35
N ILE A 293 -10.47 24.25 -1.89
CA ILE A 293 -10.28 25.62 -1.39
C ILE A 293 -10.44 26.59 -2.55
N ASP A 294 -11.33 27.57 -2.41
CA ASP A 294 -11.51 28.64 -3.41
C ASP A 294 -10.21 29.46 -3.55
N GLU A 295 -9.90 29.93 -4.76
CA GLU A 295 -8.65 30.69 -5.00
C GLU A 295 -8.53 31.96 -4.13
N SER A 296 -9.66 32.58 -3.78
CA SER A 296 -9.66 33.75 -2.88
C SER A 296 -9.21 33.43 -1.46
N GLN A 297 -9.15 32.16 -1.08
CA GLN A 297 -8.84 31.69 0.27
C GLN A 297 -7.41 31.10 0.39
N GLU A 298 -6.58 31.24 -0.65
CA GLU A 298 -5.21 30.67 -0.69
C GLU A 298 -4.39 30.98 0.57
N PHE A 299 -4.58 32.16 1.14
CA PHE A 299 -3.82 32.68 2.29
C PHE A 299 -4.62 32.76 3.60
N ASP A 300 -5.78 32.08 3.69
CA ASP A 300 -6.64 32.11 4.88
C ASP A 300 -6.20 31.15 6.00
N PHE A 301 -5.10 30.43 5.79
CA PHE A 301 -4.62 29.36 6.68
C PHE A 301 -3.27 29.71 7.32
N ASP A 302 -3.01 29.16 8.50
CA ASP A 302 -1.72 29.29 9.20
C ASP A 302 -0.59 28.45 8.57
N PHE A 303 -0.90 27.72 7.50
CA PHE A 303 0.06 26.97 6.69
C PHE A 303 -0.10 27.35 5.22
N ASP A 304 1.00 27.26 4.47
CA ASP A 304 0.94 27.45 3.02
C ASP A 304 0.31 26.22 2.35
N ILE A 305 -0.73 26.42 1.55
CA ILE A 305 -1.41 25.32 0.88
C ILE A 305 -0.53 24.65 -0.19
N LEU A 306 0.55 25.29 -0.63
CA LEU A 306 1.53 24.75 -1.59
C LEU A 306 2.71 24.03 -0.90
N ASP A 307 2.74 24.00 0.43
CA ASP A 307 3.75 23.29 1.19
C ASP A 307 3.40 21.80 1.30
N ALA A 308 4.15 20.95 0.58
CA ALA A 308 3.99 19.51 0.60
C ALA A 308 4.25 18.86 1.97
N THR A 309 4.85 19.57 2.93
CA THR A 309 5.03 19.10 4.32
C THR A 309 3.81 19.36 5.21
N LYS A 310 2.75 19.98 4.65
CA LYS A 310 1.53 20.37 5.37
C LYS A 310 0.31 19.63 4.86
N PHE A 311 -0.42 18.95 5.76
CA PHE A 311 -1.75 18.43 5.46
C PHE A 311 -2.78 19.51 5.74
N TRP A 312 -3.94 19.41 5.10
CA TRP A 312 -5.09 20.27 5.41
C TRP A 312 -5.95 19.50 6.43
N PRO A 313 -6.06 19.95 7.69
CA PRO A 313 -6.88 19.27 8.68
C PRO A 313 -8.33 19.13 8.18
N GLU A 314 -8.91 17.93 8.29
CA GLU A 314 -10.26 17.64 7.78
C GLU A 314 -11.35 18.41 8.53
N GLU A 315 -11.03 18.86 9.75
CA GLU A 315 -11.87 19.71 10.58
C GLU A 315 -11.95 21.15 10.06
N ILE A 316 -10.98 21.58 9.25
CA ILE A 316 -10.93 22.91 8.63
C ILE A 316 -11.42 22.83 7.18
N VAL A 317 -10.90 21.87 6.41
CA VAL A 317 -11.29 21.65 5.01
C VAL A 317 -11.79 20.21 4.87
N PRO A 318 -13.11 19.97 4.89
CA PRO A 318 -13.65 18.62 4.89
C PRO A 318 -13.38 17.89 3.57
N VAL A 319 -13.22 16.57 3.66
CA VAL A 319 -13.09 15.70 2.48
C VAL A 319 -14.49 15.42 1.90
N GLN A 320 -14.76 15.93 0.69
CA GLN A 320 -15.94 15.55 -0.08
C GLN A 320 -15.67 14.25 -0.83
N LYS A 321 -16.47 13.21 -0.58
CA LYS A 321 -16.41 11.93 -1.31
C LYS A 321 -17.10 12.09 -2.67
N ILE A 322 -16.40 11.77 -3.75
CA ILE A 322 -16.84 12.06 -5.12
C ILE A 322 -16.97 10.82 -6.02
N GLY A 323 -16.53 9.65 -5.56
CA GLY A 323 -16.68 8.41 -6.30
C GLY A 323 -16.02 7.23 -5.60
N LYS A 324 -16.12 6.05 -6.21
CA LYS A 324 -15.58 4.80 -5.67
C LYS A 324 -14.73 4.06 -6.69
N MET A 325 -13.61 3.51 -6.22
CA MET A 325 -12.75 2.58 -6.94
C MET A 325 -12.91 1.18 -6.36
N VAL A 326 -13.00 0.17 -7.24
CA VAL A 326 -13.03 -1.26 -6.88
C VAL A 326 -11.95 -1.99 -7.66
N LEU A 327 -11.05 -2.69 -6.96
CA LEU A 327 -10.02 -3.54 -7.57
C LEU A 327 -10.52 -4.98 -7.62
N ASN A 328 -10.77 -5.50 -8.81
CA ASN A 328 -11.51 -6.75 -8.99
C ASN A 328 -10.83 -7.78 -9.87
N ARG A 329 -9.58 -7.53 -10.29
CA ARG A 329 -8.83 -8.47 -11.13
C ARG A 329 -7.32 -8.37 -10.92
N ASN A 330 -6.69 -9.52 -10.74
CA ASN A 330 -5.24 -9.69 -10.70
C ASN A 330 -4.59 -9.57 -12.10
N THR A 331 -3.28 -9.31 -12.14
CA THR A 331 -2.50 -9.35 -13.39
C THR A 331 -2.32 -10.77 -13.90
N ASP A 332 -2.30 -10.98 -15.20
CA ASP A 332 -1.96 -12.29 -15.78
C ASP A 332 -0.43 -12.51 -15.76
N ASN A 333 0.35 -11.43 -15.92
CA ASN A 333 1.81 -11.47 -15.82
C ASN A 333 2.36 -10.25 -15.04
N PHE A 334 2.97 -10.51 -13.88
CA PHE A 334 3.53 -9.46 -13.03
C PHE A 334 4.52 -8.56 -13.77
N PHE A 335 5.43 -9.11 -14.56
CA PHE A 335 6.45 -8.31 -15.24
C PHE A 335 5.81 -7.41 -16.32
N ALA A 336 5.01 -8.00 -17.20
CA ALA A 336 4.41 -7.32 -18.33
C ALA A 336 3.49 -6.16 -17.92
N GLU A 337 2.81 -6.32 -16.79
CA GLU A 337 1.79 -5.38 -16.32
C GLU A 337 2.29 -4.54 -15.13
N THR A 338 2.68 -5.17 -14.02
CA THR A 338 3.06 -4.45 -12.79
C THR A 338 4.49 -3.87 -12.84
N GLU A 339 5.47 -4.63 -13.35
CA GLU A 339 6.84 -4.11 -13.40
C GLU A 339 6.96 -3.01 -14.46
N GLN A 340 6.36 -3.21 -15.64
CA GLN A 340 6.48 -2.27 -16.76
C GLN A 340 5.49 -1.09 -16.76
N VAL A 341 4.50 -1.03 -15.87
CA VAL A 341 3.64 0.16 -15.78
C VAL A 341 4.47 1.42 -15.44
N ALA A 342 4.16 2.52 -16.10
CA ALA A 342 4.73 3.84 -15.84
C ALA A 342 3.61 4.80 -15.42
N PHE A 343 3.71 5.33 -14.22
CA PHE A 343 2.86 6.42 -13.74
C PHE A 343 3.63 7.73 -13.79
N HIS A 344 2.95 8.85 -13.96
CA HIS A 344 3.57 10.16 -13.97
C HIS A 344 2.56 11.24 -13.56
N PRO A 345 2.82 12.04 -12.50
CA PRO A 345 1.86 13.07 -12.07
C PRO A 345 1.59 14.17 -13.12
N ALA A 346 2.40 14.31 -14.17
CA ALA A 346 2.09 15.23 -15.27
C ALA A 346 1.12 14.66 -16.31
N ASN A 347 0.78 13.37 -16.23
CA ASN A 347 -0.30 12.80 -17.02
C ASN A 347 -1.64 13.25 -16.41
N VAL A 348 -2.03 14.47 -16.75
CA VAL A 348 -3.32 15.08 -16.42
C VAL A 348 -4.24 15.08 -17.65
N VAL A 349 -5.52 15.35 -17.42
CA VAL A 349 -6.56 15.49 -18.44
C VAL A 349 -7.20 16.88 -18.32
N PRO A 350 -7.88 17.40 -19.37
CA PRO A 350 -8.58 18.68 -19.28
C PRO A 350 -9.43 18.78 -17.99
N GLY A 351 -9.34 19.92 -17.31
CA GLY A 351 -10.05 20.15 -16.04
C GLY A 351 -9.25 19.81 -14.77
N ILE A 352 -8.03 19.28 -14.90
CA ILE A 352 -7.05 19.16 -13.81
C ILE A 352 -5.76 19.87 -14.23
N ASP A 353 -5.21 20.72 -13.37
CA ASP A 353 -3.94 21.40 -13.60
C ASP A 353 -3.06 21.42 -12.34
N PHE A 354 -1.86 21.97 -12.46
CA PHE A 354 -0.85 22.00 -11.41
C PHE A 354 -0.93 23.29 -10.57
N THR A 355 -0.17 23.28 -9.47
CA THR A 355 0.14 24.47 -8.67
C THR A 355 1.64 24.70 -8.61
N ASN A 356 2.06 25.79 -7.96
CA ASN A 356 3.46 26.12 -7.74
C ASN A 356 4.11 25.40 -6.54
N ASP A 357 3.50 24.33 -6.04
CA ASP A 357 4.17 23.43 -5.08
C ASP A 357 5.54 23.00 -5.65
N PRO A 358 6.67 23.41 -5.02
CA PRO A 358 8.00 23.23 -5.60
C PRO A 358 8.46 21.77 -5.60
N LEU A 359 7.85 20.90 -4.79
CA LEU A 359 8.05 19.46 -4.88
C LEU A 359 7.32 18.90 -6.10
N LEU A 360 6.05 19.27 -6.30
CA LEU A 360 5.28 18.84 -7.47
C LEU A 360 6.00 19.21 -8.77
N GLN A 361 6.46 20.46 -8.89
CA GLN A 361 7.12 20.98 -10.09
C GLN A 361 8.32 20.13 -10.52
N GLY A 362 9.17 19.69 -9.59
CA GLY A 362 10.29 18.79 -9.95
C GLY A 362 9.86 17.36 -10.28
N ARG A 363 8.75 16.87 -9.70
CA ARG A 363 8.16 15.57 -10.06
C ARG A 363 7.64 15.56 -11.50
N LEU A 364 7.18 16.71 -12.02
CA LEU A 364 6.73 16.83 -13.41
C LEU A 364 7.87 16.56 -14.43
N PHE A 365 9.13 16.73 -14.03
CA PHE A 365 10.29 16.36 -14.85
C PHE A 365 10.67 14.87 -14.67
N SER A 366 10.89 14.46 -13.42
CA SER A 366 11.61 13.21 -13.10
C SER A 366 10.94 11.93 -13.63
N TYR A 367 9.62 11.87 -13.59
CA TYR A 367 8.89 10.64 -13.89
C TYR A 367 8.87 10.28 -15.37
N MET A 368 9.03 11.26 -16.27
CA MET A 368 9.21 10.98 -17.70
C MET A 368 10.65 10.55 -17.98
N ASP A 369 11.63 11.27 -17.41
CA ASP A 369 13.07 11.03 -17.59
C ASP A 369 13.49 9.63 -17.15
N THR A 370 13.09 9.21 -15.94
CA THR A 370 13.51 7.92 -15.37
C THR A 370 13.08 6.71 -16.21
N GLN A 371 11.99 6.83 -17.01
CA GLN A 371 11.51 5.74 -17.85
C GLN A 371 12.42 5.44 -19.03
N LEU A 372 13.23 6.41 -19.47
CA LEU A 372 14.08 6.24 -20.64
C LEU A 372 15.08 5.10 -20.47
N ILE A 373 15.64 4.94 -19.27
CA ILE A 373 16.53 3.81 -18.95
C ILE A 373 15.73 2.62 -18.43
N ARG A 374 14.75 2.86 -17.55
CA ARG A 374 13.98 1.78 -16.91
C ARG A 374 13.22 0.92 -17.92
N LEU A 375 12.62 1.55 -18.94
CA LEU A 375 11.77 0.91 -19.94
C LEU A 375 12.38 0.97 -21.36
N GLY A 376 13.67 1.25 -21.46
CA GLY A 376 14.43 1.08 -22.70
C GLY A 376 14.12 2.09 -23.81
N GLY A 377 13.59 3.28 -23.51
CA GLY A 377 13.47 4.39 -24.46
C GLY A 377 12.16 5.18 -24.35
N PRO A 378 11.91 6.11 -25.30
CA PRO A 378 10.75 7.03 -25.26
C PRO A 378 9.41 6.38 -25.62
N ASN A 379 9.42 5.15 -26.17
CA ASN A 379 8.21 4.44 -26.59
C ASN A 379 7.56 3.61 -25.47
N PHE A 380 7.88 3.86 -24.20
CA PHE A 380 7.29 3.12 -23.07
C PHE A 380 5.76 3.21 -22.99
N HIS A 381 5.16 4.24 -23.59
CA HIS A 381 3.70 4.39 -23.72
C HIS A 381 3.07 3.34 -24.65
N GLU A 382 3.86 2.69 -25.51
CA GLU A 382 3.40 1.60 -26.39
C GLU A 382 3.47 0.21 -25.73
N ILE A 383 4.03 0.11 -24.53
CA ILE A 383 3.93 -1.11 -23.72
C ILE A 383 2.46 -1.31 -23.33
N PRO A 384 1.87 -2.52 -23.50
CA PRO A 384 0.42 -2.73 -23.43
C PRO A 384 -0.28 -2.11 -22.22
N ILE A 385 0.26 -2.26 -21.01
CA ILE A 385 -0.35 -1.70 -19.79
C ILE A 385 -0.36 -0.16 -19.78
N ASN A 386 0.60 0.50 -20.44
CA ASN A 386 0.71 1.97 -20.49
C ASN A 386 -0.12 2.61 -21.59
N ARG A 387 -0.53 1.83 -22.60
CA ARG A 387 -1.31 2.34 -23.73
C ARG A 387 -2.61 3.01 -23.25
N PRO A 388 -2.93 4.22 -23.73
CA PRO A 388 -4.22 4.84 -23.46
C PRO A 388 -5.33 4.10 -24.20
N LEU A 389 -6.57 4.29 -23.73
CA LEU A 389 -7.77 3.92 -24.48
C LEU A 389 -8.13 5.00 -25.50
N ALA A 390 -7.87 6.26 -25.16
CA ALA A 390 -8.00 7.38 -26.08
C ALA A 390 -7.10 7.21 -27.33
N PRO A 391 -7.55 7.61 -28.54
CA PRO A 391 -6.76 7.54 -29.76
C PRO A 391 -5.47 8.37 -29.68
N VAL A 392 -4.35 7.81 -30.14
CA VAL A 392 -3.06 8.51 -30.19
C VAL A 392 -2.70 8.87 -31.62
N HIS A 393 -2.63 10.16 -31.91
CA HIS A 393 -2.23 10.68 -33.23
C HIS A 393 -1.32 11.89 -33.04
N ASN A 394 -0.05 11.80 -33.45
CA ASN A 394 0.91 12.89 -33.32
C ASN A 394 2.02 12.79 -34.39
N ASN A 395 3.02 13.66 -34.28
CA ASN A 395 4.15 13.76 -35.21
C ASN A 395 5.46 13.17 -34.66
N GLN A 396 5.45 12.50 -33.51
CA GLN A 396 6.63 11.83 -32.94
C GLN A 396 6.90 10.51 -33.68
N ARG A 397 8.16 10.17 -33.94
CA ARG A 397 8.59 8.99 -34.71
C ARG A 397 9.83 8.34 -34.08
N ASP A 398 10.15 7.15 -34.58
CA ASP A 398 11.36 6.39 -34.28
C ASP A 398 11.52 6.03 -32.78
N GLY A 399 12.75 5.98 -32.28
CA GLY A 399 13.08 5.52 -30.92
C GLY A 399 13.12 3.99 -30.79
N TYR A 400 13.72 3.51 -29.70
CA TYR A 400 13.80 2.07 -29.42
C TYR A 400 12.41 1.45 -29.30
N HIS A 401 12.29 0.20 -29.80
CA HIS A 401 11.08 -0.62 -29.72
C HIS A 401 9.80 0.09 -30.23
N ARG A 402 9.89 0.84 -31.34
CA ARG A 402 8.73 1.46 -31.98
C ARG A 402 7.76 0.38 -32.50
N MET A 403 6.56 0.33 -31.96
CA MET A 403 5.50 -0.63 -32.28
C MET A 403 4.51 -0.09 -33.30
N THR A 404 4.11 1.18 -33.18
CA THR A 404 3.17 1.79 -34.12
C THR A 404 3.87 2.15 -35.44
N ILE A 405 3.33 1.64 -36.54
CA ILE A 405 3.77 2.00 -37.90
C ILE A 405 2.91 3.16 -38.41
N ASP A 406 3.41 4.38 -38.26
CA ASP A 406 2.76 5.56 -38.81
C ASP A 406 2.81 5.54 -40.34
N ARG A 407 1.65 5.67 -40.99
CA ARG A 407 1.54 5.71 -42.46
C ARG A 407 1.61 7.15 -42.96
N GLY A 408 2.33 7.36 -44.05
CA GLY A 408 2.38 8.66 -44.74
C GLY A 408 3.79 9.20 -44.86
N LYS A 409 3.91 10.42 -45.41
CA LYS A 409 5.20 11.10 -45.66
C LYS A 409 5.50 12.23 -44.66
N VAL A 410 4.62 12.45 -43.69
CA VAL A 410 4.63 13.63 -42.81
C VAL A 410 4.87 13.23 -41.36
N SER A 411 5.73 13.98 -40.69
CA SER A 411 6.07 13.86 -39.27
C SER A 411 6.35 15.24 -38.65
N TYR A 412 5.70 16.30 -39.16
CA TYR A 412 5.88 17.67 -38.70
C TYR A 412 4.60 18.50 -38.89
N ALA A 413 4.50 19.60 -38.15
CA ALA A 413 3.45 20.60 -38.31
C ALA A 413 4.05 22.03 -38.22
N PRO A 414 3.54 23.02 -38.97
CA PRO A 414 2.47 22.85 -39.95
C PRO A 414 2.93 22.16 -41.23
N ASN A 415 2.04 21.47 -41.95
CA ASN A 415 2.36 20.82 -43.23
C ASN A 415 1.22 20.95 -44.27
N SER A 416 1.56 21.05 -45.55
CA SER A 416 0.57 21.06 -46.66
C SER A 416 0.34 19.68 -47.28
N LEU A 417 1.34 18.79 -47.20
CA LEU A 417 1.32 17.46 -47.81
C LEU A 417 0.22 16.54 -47.26
N GLN A 418 -0.25 16.79 -46.03
CA GLN A 418 -1.35 16.07 -45.40
C GLN A 418 -2.38 17.01 -44.77
N GLN A 419 -2.57 18.19 -45.36
CA GLN A 419 -3.55 19.19 -44.89
C GLN A 419 -3.42 19.49 -43.39
N ASN A 420 -2.19 19.54 -42.91
CA ASN A 420 -1.83 19.77 -41.52
C ASN A 420 -2.34 18.72 -40.50
N ALA A 421 -2.70 17.52 -40.94
CA ALA A 421 -3.11 16.44 -40.04
C ALA A 421 -1.89 15.73 -39.39
N PRO A 422 -2.00 15.27 -38.12
CA PRO A 422 -3.08 15.59 -37.18
C PRO A 422 -3.03 17.08 -36.77
N THR A 423 -4.21 17.71 -36.67
CA THR A 423 -4.35 19.13 -36.32
C THR A 423 -4.46 19.31 -34.79
N PRO A 424 -3.94 20.41 -34.22
CA PRO A 424 -4.21 20.77 -32.82
C PRO A 424 -5.72 20.90 -32.56
N ALA A 425 -6.20 20.41 -31.41
CA ALA A 425 -7.58 20.62 -30.97
C ALA A 425 -7.70 21.95 -30.20
N PRO A 426 -8.66 22.82 -30.52
CA PRO A 426 -8.98 23.97 -29.68
C PRO A 426 -9.64 23.52 -28.35
N GLU A 427 -9.64 24.40 -27.35
CA GLU A 427 -10.23 24.12 -26.03
C GLU A 427 -11.69 23.67 -26.12
N ALA A 428 -12.50 24.35 -26.95
CA ALA A 428 -13.90 24.02 -27.18
C ALA A 428 -14.15 22.64 -27.83
N GLN A 429 -13.08 21.93 -28.22
CA GLN A 429 -13.09 20.55 -28.72
C GLN A 429 -12.32 19.59 -27.80
N GLY A 430 -12.08 19.96 -26.54
CA GLY A 430 -11.38 19.14 -25.54
C GLY A 430 -9.86 19.27 -25.58
N GLY A 431 -9.29 20.26 -26.27
CA GLY A 431 -7.86 20.55 -26.22
C GLY A 431 -7.43 21.00 -24.81
N TYR A 432 -6.37 20.40 -24.27
CA TYR A 432 -5.82 20.81 -22.96
C TYR A 432 -5.30 22.26 -23.03
N VAL A 433 -5.71 23.07 -22.07
CA VAL A 433 -5.25 24.45 -21.88
C VAL A 433 -4.81 24.59 -20.43
N HIS A 434 -3.61 25.13 -20.22
CA HIS A 434 -3.14 25.45 -18.89
C HIS A 434 -3.95 26.62 -18.30
N TYR A 435 -4.31 26.50 -17.04
CA TYR A 435 -4.85 27.58 -16.23
C TYR A 435 -3.90 28.79 -16.27
N ALA A 436 -4.45 29.95 -16.62
CA ALA A 436 -3.69 31.18 -16.82
C ALA A 436 -3.37 31.87 -15.49
N GLU A 437 -2.62 31.19 -14.62
CA GLU A 437 -2.21 31.72 -13.32
C GLU A 437 -1.34 32.98 -13.48
N LYS A 438 -1.59 34.00 -12.64
CA LYS A 438 -0.76 35.20 -12.60
C LYS A 438 0.56 34.91 -11.89
N VAL A 439 1.67 34.97 -12.64
CA VAL A 439 3.03 34.86 -12.10
C VAL A 439 3.68 36.25 -12.02
N ASP A 440 4.06 36.68 -10.82
CA ASP A 440 4.84 37.91 -10.58
C ASP A 440 5.99 37.63 -9.60
N GLY A 441 7.21 38.07 -9.93
CA GLY A 441 8.37 37.81 -9.08
C GLY A 441 9.73 37.94 -9.76
N LYS A 442 10.79 37.74 -8.97
CA LYS A 442 12.19 37.72 -9.44
C LYS A 442 12.67 36.27 -9.60
N LYS A 443 13.50 36.00 -10.61
CA LYS A 443 14.20 34.71 -10.74
C LYS A 443 15.21 34.55 -9.60
N ILE A 444 14.93 33.66 -8.65
CA ILE A 444 15.74 33.43 -7.45
C ILE A 444 15.81 31.95 -7.10
N ARG A 445 16.73 31.59 -6.20
CA ARG A 445 16.72 30.32 -5.47
C ARG A 445 16.58 30.65 -3.99
N ALA A 446 15.36 30.61 -3.49
CA ALA A 446 15.03 30.87 -2.10
C ALA A 446 13.78 30.09 -1.73
N ARG A 447 13.68 29.68 -0.46
CA ARG A 447 12.45 29.09 0.08
C ARG A 447 11.50 30.21 0.50
N SER A 448 10.20 30.00 0.33
CA SER A 448 9.19 30.93 0.85
C SER A 448 9.27 31.00 2.38
N GLN A 449 9.07 32.19 2.94
CA GLN A 449 9.01 32.37 4.39
C GLN A 449 7.82 31.62 5.01
N SER A 450 6.73 31.45 4.25
CA SER A 450 5.52 30.70 4.66
C SER A 450 5.80 29.20 4.90
N PHE A 451 6.92 28.67 4.42
CA PHE A 451 7.31 27.27 4.60
C PHE A 451 8.20 27.05 5.84
N MET A 452 8.53 28.11 6.59
CA MET A 452 9.50 28.05 7.72
C MET A 452 8.88 27.57 9.04
N ASP A 453 7.64 27.09 9.03
CA ASP A 453 7.04 26.39 10.15
C ASP A 453 7.24 24.88 9.99
N HIS A 454 8.04 24.30 10.88
CA HIS A 454 8.45 22.90 10.82
C HIS A 454 7.87 22.05 11.96
N PHE A 455 7.21 22.67 12.94
CA PHE A 455 6.89 22.00 14.20
C PHE A 455 5.39 22.00 14.51
N SER A 456 4.61 23.00 14.05
CA SER A 456 3.20 23.12 14.44
C SER A 456 2.38 21.89 14.06
N GLN A 457 2.53 21.39 12.83
CA GLN A 457 1.78 20.21 12.37
C GLN A 457 2.32 18.90 12.94
N ALA A 458 3.61 18.86 13.35
CA ALA A 458 4.12 17.73 14.11
C ALA A 458 3.47 17.68 15.50
N THR A 459 3.29 18.83 16.16
CA THR A 459 2.56 18.95 17.43
C THR A 459 1.09 18.63 17.25
N LEU A 460 0.44 19.16 16.20
CA LEU A 460 -0.96 18.85 15.86
C LEU A 460 -1.17 17.34 15.70
N PHE A 461 -0.31 16.67 14.93
CA PHE A 461 -0.38 15.22 14.75
C PHE A 461 -0.18 14.49 16.08
N TRP A 462 0.84 14.83 16.87
CA TRP A 462 1.09 14.25 18.19
C TRP A 462 -0.10 14.38 19.14
N ASN A 463 -0.71 15.56 19.19
CA ASN A 463 -1.89 15.84 20.01
C ASN A 463 -3.13 15.03 19.57
N SER A 464 -3.15 14.60 18.31
CA SER A 464 -4.26 13.83 17.73
C SER A 464 -4.17 12.33 17.98
N MET A 465 -3.01 11.84 18.43
CA MET A 465 -2.79 10.42 18.67
C MET A 465 -3.43 9.97 19.98
N SER A 466 -4.05 8.80 19.95
CA SER A 466 -4.46 8.10 21.17
C SER A 466 -3.24 7.64 21.99
N GLU A 467 -3.45 7.25 23.24
CA GLU A 467 -2.36 6.80 24.11
C GLU A 467 -1.59 5.58 23.55
N PRO A 468 -2.23 4.54 22.97
CA PRO A 468 -1.52 3.45 22.29
C PRO A 468 -0.69 3.95 21.10
N GLU A 469 -1.25 4.84 20.27
CA GLU A 469 -0.54 5.38 19.10
C GLU A 469 0.67 6.23 19.51
N LYS A 470 0.53 7.06 20.55
CA LYS A 470 1.65 7.82 21.14
C LYS A 470 2.75 6.91 21.63
N LYS A 471 2.39 5.85 22.35
CA LYS A 471 3.35 4.84 22.82
C LYS A 471 4.08 4.18 21.64
N HIS A 472 3.37 3.78 20.59
CA HIS A 472 4.01 3.14 19.44
C HIS A 472 4.98 4.07 18.70
N ILE A 473 4.67 5.37 18.60
CA ILE A 473 5.60 6.38 18.07
C ILE A 473 6.87 6.44 18.93
N ILE A 474 6.74 6.48 20.26
CA ILE A 474 7.87 6.49 21.19
C ILE A 474 8.72 5.21 21.05
N ASP A 475 8.07 4.05 21.04
CA ASP A 475 8.75 2.75 20.87
C ASP A 475 9.47 2.68 19.50
N ALA A 476 8.89 3.27 18.46
CA ALA A 476 9.52 3.38 17.15
C ALA A 476 10.74 4.30 17.17
N PHE A 477 10.72 5.44 17.89
CA PHE A 477 11.92 6.24 18.14
C PHE A 477 12.99 5.42 18.86
N HIS A 478 12.61 4.65 19.89
CA HIS A 478 13.55 3.81 20.64
C HIS A 478 14.21 2.77 19.73
N PHE A 479 13.46 2.19 18.80
CA PHE A 479 13.99 1.21 17.85
C PHE A 479 14.87 1.87 16.78
N GLU A 480 14.35 2.86 16.06
CA GLU A 480 15.00 3.45 14.88
C GLU A 480 16.24 4.24 15.31
N VAL A 481 16.06 5.21 16.21
CA VAL A 481 17.14 6.09 16.69
C VAL A 481 18.06 5.33 17.65
N GLY A 482 17.57 4.33 18.38
CA GLY A 482 18.41 3.48 19.22
C GLY A 482 19.44 2.65 18.45
N LYS A 483 19.24 2.42 17.15
CA LYS A 483 20.21 1.76 16.27
C LYS A 483 21.27 2.68 15.68
N VAL A 484 21.07 4.00 15.75
CA VAL A 484 22.07 5.00 15.32
C VAL A 484 23.31 4.88 16.20
N LYS A 485 24.48 4.71 15.60
CA LYS A 485 25.73 4.50 16.35
C LYS A 485 26.22 5.80 16.95
N ASP A 486 26.21 6.90 16.19
CA ASP A 486 26.65 8.20 16.68
C ASP A 486 25.70 8.73 17.76
N LYS A 487 26.25 9.02 18.94
CA LYS A 487 25.48 9.54 20.07
C LYS A 487 25.09 11.01 19.88
N CYS A 488 25.90 11.80 19.19
CA CYS A 488 25.62 13.21 18.92
C CYS A 488 24.36 13.35 18.06
N ILE A 489 24.19 12.48 17.06
CA ILE A 489 22.96 12.44 16.24
C ILE A 489 21.75 12.16 17.14
N ARG A 490 21.83 11.16 18.01
CA ARG A 490 20.75 10.83 18.96
C ARG A 490 20.39 12.00 19.87
N GLU A 491 21.38 12.74 20.35
CA GLU A 491 21.17 13.97 21.16
C GLU A 491 20.49 15.07 20.34
N GLN A 492 20.92 15.30 19.09
CA GLN A 492 20.31 16.27 18.18
C GLN A 492 18.86 15.93 17.87
N ILE A 493 18.51 14.66 17.69
CA ILE A 493 17.12 14.23 17.49
C ILE A 493 16.26 14.58 18.70
N VAL A 494 16.72 14.32 19.92
CA VAL A 494 15.99 14.73 21.13
C VAL A 494 15.82 16.24 21.19
N HIS A 495 16.83 17.02 20.84
CA HIS A 495 16.72 18.48 20.78
C HIS A 495 15.74 18.94 19.70
N LEU A 496 15.72 18.30 18.54
CA LEU A 496 14.79 18.61 17.45
C LEU A 496 13.33 18.38 17.89
N PHE A 497 13.03 17.21 18.46
CA PHE A 497 11.67 16.87 18.90
C PHE A 497 11.25 17.55 20.20
N ASN A 498 12.18 18.13 20.97
CA ASN A 498 11.82 19.05 22.06
C ASN A 498 11.11 20.30 21.55
N ASN A 499 11.26 20.69 20.28
CA ASN A 499 10.45 21.77 19.68
C ASN A 499 9.01 21.35 19.42
N VAL A 500 8.72 20.04 19.32
CA VAL A 500 7.37 19.50 19.08
C VAL A 500 6.61 19.38 20.40
N ASP A 501 7.17 18.63 21.35
CA ASP A 501 6.62 18.43 22.69
C ASP A 501 7.73 18.01 23.68
N GLY A 502 7.77 18.68 24.83
CA GLY A 502 8.82 18.45 25.83
C GLY A 502 8.72 17.10 26.55
N GLU A 503 7.53 16.51 26.65
CA GLU A 503 7.36 15.20 27.31
C GLU A 503 7.70 14.06 26.34
N LEU A 504 7.29 14.16 25.08
CA LEU A 504 7.73 13.31 23.99
C LEU A 504 9.27 13.24 23.95
N ALA A 505 9.94 14.39 23.95
CA ALA A 505 11.41 14.43 23.90
C ALA A 505 12.09 13.73 25.09
N LYS A 506 11.53 13.82 26.31
CA LYS A 506 12.03 13.08 27.47
C LYS A 506 11.85 11.58 27.30
N GLN A 507 10.67 11.15 26.85
CA GLN A 507 10.37 9.74 26.62
C GLN A 507 11.25 9.13 25.53
N ILE A 508 11.52 9.88 24.45
CA ILE A 508 12.51 9.49 23.43
C ILE A 508 13.89 9.32 24.07
N ALA A 509 14.36 10.32 24.81
CA ALA A 509 15.69 10.31 25.43
C ALA A 509 15.93 9.09 26.33
N GLN A 510 14.89 8.69 27.09
CA GLN A 510 14.93 7.54 27.98
C GLN A 510 15.28 6.22 27.26
N GLY A 511 14.72 5.99 26.06
CA GLY A 511 14.91 4.73 25.35
C GLY A 511 16.16 4.66 24.46
N ILE A 512 16.80 5.79 24.16
CA ILE A 512 17.96 5.84 23.24
C ILE A 512 19.30 6.15 23.94
N GLY A 513 19.30 6.29 25.26
CA GLY A 513 20.52 6.43 26.08
C GLY A 513 21.15 7.81 26.07
N VAL A 514 20.35 8.87 25.95
CA VAL A 514 20.80 10.27 25.98
C VAL A 514 20.13 11.05 27.11
N LYS A 515 20.65 12.24 27.44
CA LYS A 515 20.06 13.07 28.50
C LYS A 515 18.77 13.71 27.99
N PRO A 516 17.69 13.74 28.79
CA PRO A 516 16.49 14.50 28.45
C PRO A 516 16.82 16.01 28.38
N PRO A 517 16.03 16.79 27.63
CA PRO A 517 16.18 18.24 27.59
C PRO A 517 15.99 18.84 28.99
N SER A 518 16.84 19.83 29.35
CA SER A 518 16.78 20.50 30.66
C SER A 518 15.61 21.48 30.77
N GLN A 519 15.09 21.96 29.64
CA GLN A 519 13.92 22.82 29.55
C GLN A 519 12.93 22.20 28.56
N PRO A 520 11.65 21.99 28.95
CA PRO A 520 10.64 21.52 28.01
C PRO A 520 10.41 22.58 26.94
N GLY A 521 10.47 22.17 25.68
CA GLY A 521 10.03 23.00 24.55
C GLY A 521 8.59 22.72 24.16
N GLY A 522 8.25 23.03 22.91
CA GLY A 522 6.92 22.89 22.34
C GLY A 522 6.54 24.12 21.52
N THR A 523 5.59 23.96 20.61
CA THR A 523 5.11 25.03 19.73
C THR A 523 4.04 25.92 20.35
N GLY A 524 3.42 25.46 21.44
CA GLY A 524 2.24 26.10 22.04
C GLY A 524 0.91 25.72 21.36
N VAL A 525 0.93 24.92 20.29
CA VAL A 525 -0.27 24.39 19.64
C VAL A 525 -0.98 23.40 20.57
N SER A 526 -2.24 23.70 20.92
CA SER A 526 -3.10 22.83 21.73
C SER A 526 -4.14 22.07 20.91
N ASP A 527 -4.31 22.44 19.64
CA ASP A 527 -5.30 21.83 18.75
C ASP A 527 -4.94 20.38 18.42
N ASN A 528 -5.94 19.64 17.94
CA ASN A 528 -5.83 18.29 17.43
C ASN A 528 -6.70 18.13 16.16
N SER A 529 -6.40 17.12 15.35
CA SER A 529 -7.11 16.69 14.15
C SER A 529 -7.45 15.20 14.29
N PRO A 530 -8.56 14.84 14.96
CA PRO A 530 -8.91 13.45 15.22
C PRO A 530 -8.97 12.56 13.98
N ALA A 531 -9.19 13.15 12.79
CA ALA A 531 -9.18 12.44 11.51
C ALA A 531 -7.86 11.69 11.22
N VAL A 532 -6.73 12.12 11.78
CA VAL A 532 -5.43 11.46 11.53
C VAL A 532 -5.19 10.20 12.36
N SER A 533 -5.94 10.01 13.46
CA SER A 533 -5.85 8.80 14.30
C SER A 533 -6.55 7.61 13.64
N GLN A 534 -5.93 6.43 13.71
CA GLN A 534 -6.49 5.19 13.16
C GLN A 534 -7.65 4.65 13.98
N LEU A 535 -7.77 5.05 15.26
CA LEU A 535 -8.86 4.61 16.14
C LEU A 535 -10.22 5.25 15.79
N ASN A 536 -10.21 6.30 14.96
CA ASN A 536 -11.42 7.00 14.52
C ASN A 536 -11.90 6.54 13.13
N THR A 537 -11.46 5.35 12.68
CA THR A 537 -11.78 4.82 11.35
C THR A 537 -12.77 3.65 11.44
N PRO A 538 -13.45 3.27 10.32
CA PRO A 538 -14.31 2.10 10.30
C PRO A 538 -13.61 0.84 10.82
N MET A 539 -14.36 -0.01 11.52
CA MET A 539 -13.86 -1.21 12.19
C MET A 539 -14.76 -2.38 11.81
N SER A 540 -14.18 -3.47 11.30
CA SER A 540 -14.93 -4.66 10.85
C SER A 540 -14.09 -5.93 10.92
N ALA A 541 -14.76 -7.06 11.16
CA ALA A 541 -14.15 -8.39 11.07
C ALA A 541 -14.07 -8.89 9.62
N ALA A 542 -14.86 -8.33 8.70
CA ALA A 542 -14.89 -8.76 7.31
C ALA A 542 -13.48 -8.75 6.70
N THR A 543 -13.16 -9.78 5.92
CA THR A 543 -11.88 -10.01 5.22
C THR A 543 -10.67 -10.27 6.12
N ARG A 544 -10.86 -10.36 7.44
CA ARG A 544 -9.81 -10.74 8.39
C ARG A 544 -9.53 -12.24 8.31
N ARG A 545 -8.35 -12.66 8.74
CA ARG A 545 -7.93 -14.07 8.76
C ARG A 545 -7.86 -14.61 10.18
N VAL A 546 -8.39 -15.81 10.39
CA VAL A 546 -8.39 -16.48 11.69
C VAL A 546 -7.71 -17.84 11.56
N ALA A 547 -6.73 -18.08 12.42
CA ALA A 547 -6.14 -19.40 12.59
C ALA A 547 -6.99 -20.22 13.56
N ILE A 548 -7.38 -21.42 13.13
CA ILE A 548 -8.04 -22.41 13.98
C ILE A 548 -7.02 -23.48 14.35
N LEU A 549 -6.61 -23.52 15.62
CA LEU A 549 -5.66 -24.50 16.13
C LEU A 549 -6.41 -25.79 16.47
N ALA A 550 -6.13 -26.86 15.73
CA ALA A 550 -6.76 -28.15 15.90
C ALA A 550 -5.79 -29.31 15.63
N ASP A 551 -6.07 -30.49 16.18
CA ASP A 551 -5.39 -31.75 15.89
C ASP A 551 -6.45 -32.88 15.91
N ASN A 552 -6.03 -34.12 15.68
CA ASN A 552 -6.90 -35.29 15.69
C ASN A 552 -7.66 -35.42 17.02
N GLY A 553 -8.93 -35.78 16.91
CA GLY A 553 -9.86 -35.85 18.03
C GLY A 553 -10.37 -34.48 18.48
N PHE A 554 -10.54 -33.54 17.54
CA PHE A 554 -11.29 -32.31 17.75
C PHE A 554 -12.80 -32.58 17.74
N ASN A 555 -13.58 -31.67 18.30
CA ASN A 555 -15.05 -31.73 18.19
C ASN A 555 -15.52 -31.10 16.87
N TYR A 556 -16.06 -31.94 15.97
CA TYR A 556 -16.49 -31.50 14.63
C TYR A 556 -17.61 -30.46 14.65
N GLN A 557 -18.62 -30.65 15.49
CA GLN A 557 -19.80 -29.78 15.53
C GLN A 557 -19.41 -28.38 16.02
N GLU A 558 -18.58 -28.31 17.06
CA GLU A 558 -18.07 -27.07 17.62
C GLU A 558 -17.22 -26.28 16.62
N VAL A 559 -16.22 -26.95 16.03
CA VAL A 559 -15.31 -26.31 15.08
C VAL A 559 -16.07 -25.84 13.83
N SER A 560 -16.96 -26.67 13.29
CA SER A 560 -17.76 -26.31 12.10
C SER A 560 -18.69 -25.14 12.39
N GLN A 561 -19.35 -25.11 13.56
CA GLN A 561 -20.21 -23.98 13.95
C GLN A 561 -19.45 -22.66 13.98
N VAL A 562 -18.25 -22.63 14.60
CA VAL A 562 -17.42 -21.41 14.64
C VAL A 562 -16.94 -21.01 13.25
N MET A 563 -16.48 -21.97 12.44
CA MET A 563 -16.06 -21.71 11.05
C MET A 563 -17.19 -21.11 10.21
N ASP A 564 -18.40 -21.66 10.29
CA ASP A 564 -19.53 -21.21 9.50
C ASP A 564 -19.99 -19.80 9.91
N GLN A 565 -19.98 -19.48 11.20
CA GLN A 565 -20.31 -18.13 11.67
C GLN A 565 -19.24 -17.10 11.29
N LEU A 566 -17.96 -17.46 11.36
CA LEU A 566 -16.87 -16.60 10.89
C LEU A 566 -16.99 -16.32 9.39
N ARG A 567 -17.22 -17.36 8.57
CA ARG A 567 -17.44 -17.21 7.12
C ARG A 567 -18.68 -16.38 6.79
N ALA A 568 -19.76 -16.53 7.56
CA ALA A 568 -20.96 -15.72 7.40
C ALA A 568 -20.73 -14.22 7.70
N ALA A 569 -19.66 -13.89 8.43
CA ALA A 569 -19.18 -12.53 8.67
C ALA A 569 -18.02 -12.12 7.72
N ASP A 570 -17.86 -12.84 6.60
CA ASP A 570 -16.79 -12.64 5.61
C ASP A 570 -15.36 -12.79 6.17
N VAL A 571 -15.19 -13.52 7.27
CA VAL A 571 -13.87 -13.85 7.83
C VAL A 571 -13.29 -15.08 7.13
N VAL A 572 -12.02 -14.99 6.76
CA VAL A 572 -11.25 -16.11 6.19
C VAL A 572 -10.77 -17.01 7.34
N VAL A 573 -11.04 -18.30 7.24
CA VAL A 573 -10.69 -19.28 8.28
C VAL A 573 -9.73 -20.33 7.73
N GLU A 574 -8.63 -20.56 8.44
CA GLU A 574 -7.60 -21.52 8.05
C GLU A 574 -7.30 -22.44 9.23
N LEU A 575 -7.30 -23.75 8.99
CA LEU A 575 -6.96 -24.74 10.02
C LEU A 575 -5.43 -24.93 10.07
N VAL A 576 -4.90 -24.84 11.28
CA VAL A 576 -3.48 -25.00 11.58
C VAL A 576 -3.31 -26.16 12.56
N SER A 577 -2.44 -27.10 12.21
CA SER A 577 -2.14 -28.27 13.03
C SER A 577 -0.65 -28.58 13.08
N LYS A 578 -0.27 -29.67 13.74
CA LYS A 578 1.10 -30.18 13.71
C LYS A 578 1.55 -30.59 12.31
N HIS A 579 0.62 -31.16 11.56
CA HIS A 579 0.84 -31.67 10.21
C HIS A 579 -0.29 -31.18 9.29
N GLN A 580 0.02 -30.98 8.02
CA GLN A 580 -1.00 -30.73 7.00
C GLN A 580 -1.74 -32.02 6.65
N GLY A 581 -2.95 -31.88 6.10
CA GLY A 581 -3.80 -32.98 5.65
C GLY A 581 -5.05 -33.18 6.50
N MET A 582 -5.73 -34.30 6.31
CA MET A 582 -6.99 -34.59 7.00
C MET A 582 -6.76 -34.86 8.48
N LEU A 583 -7.47 -34.12 9.33
CA LEU A 583 -7.63 -34.39 10.75
C LEU A 583 -8.94 -35.16 10.95
N SER A 584 -8.91 -36.25 11.71
CA SER A 584 -10.13 -36.97 12.10
C SER A 584 -10.68 -36.43 13.41
N SER A 585 -11.97 -36.09 13.46
CA SER A 585 -12.68 -35.67 14.67
C SER A 585 -12.98 -36.85 15.61
N GLU A 586 -13.51 -36.56 16.80
CA GLU A 586 -13.92 -37.59 17.77
C GLU A 586 -15.04 -38.52 17.24
N ASP A 587 -15.90 -38.02 16.34
CA ASP A 587 -16.98 -38.75 15.69
C ASP A 587 -16.60 -39.30 14.29
N GLY A 588 -15.34 -39.18 13.89
CA GLY A 588 -14.79 -39.77 12.65
C GLY A 588 -15.06 -38.96 11.38
N GLN A 589 -15.50 -37.71 11.49
CA GLN A 589 -15.53 -36.77 10.37
C GLN A 589 -14.14 -36.16 10.13
N GLU A 590 -13.94 -35.55 8.97
CA GLU A 590 -12.64 -35.03 8.58
C GLU A 590 -12.70 -33.54 8.23
N LEU A 591 -11.67 -32.80 8.64
CA LEU A 591 -11.38 -31.46 8.16
C LEU A 591 -9.91 -31.38 7.74
N GLU A 592 -9.63 -30.67 6.65
CA GLU A 592 -8.27 -30.51 6.14
C GLU A 592 -7.53 -29.36 6.85
N ALA A 593 -6.41 -29.69 7.50
CA ALA A 593 -5.44 -28.71 7.95
C ALA A 593 -4.57 -28.25 6.77
N GLY A 594 -4.85 -27.05 6.27
CA GLY A 594 -4.09 -26.43 5.18
C GLY A 594 -2.70 -25.96 5.59
N HIS A 595 -2.45 -25.76 6.89
CA HIS A 595 -1.19 -25.22 7.41
C HIS A 595 -0.67 -25.98 8.62
N ASN A 596 0.63 -25.83 8.87
CA ASN A 596 1.28 -26.32 10.08
C ASN A 596 2.23 -25.30 10.70
N TRP A 597 2.81 -25.61 11.86
CA TRP A 597 3.71 -24.71 12.61
C TRP A 597 4.92 -24.18 11.81
N TRP A 598 5.34 -24.87 10.75
CA TRP A 598 6.46 -24.48 9.90
C TRP A 598 6.04 -23.59 8.73
N THR A 599 4.82 -23.76 8.25
CA THR A 599 4.30 -23.05 7.07
C THR A 599 3.53 -21.79 7.43
N THR A 600 3.22 -21.58 8.71
CA THR A 600 2.50 -20.40 9.18
C THR A 600 2.88 -19.99 10.60
N SER A 601 2.45 -18.82 11.05
CA SER A 601 2.69 -18.27 12.39
C SER A 601 1.60 -17.25 12.73
N SER A 602 1.42 -16.97 14.03
CA SER A 602 0.36 -16.07 14.50
C SER A 602 0.41 -14.69 13.84
N VAL A 603 1.60 -14.20 13.48
CA VAL A 603 1.79 -12.90 12.80
C VAL A 603 1.12 -12.81 11.43
N MET A 604 0.75 -13.94 10.81
CA MET A 604 0.04 -13.97 9.52
C MET A 604 -1.48 -13.81 9.65
N TYR A 605 -2.03 -13.93 10.87
CA TYR A 605 -3.47 -13.92 11.14
C TYR A 605 -3.89 -12.70 11.95
N ASP A 606 -5.18 -12.37 11.91
CA ASP A 606 -5.77 -11.30 12.72
C ASP A 606 -6.25 -11.81 14.09
N ALA A 607 -6.58 -13.10 14.21
CA ALA A 607 -7.01 -13.72 15.46
C ALA A 607 -6.78 -15.23 15.49
N VAL A 608 -6.95 -15.83 16.68
CA VAL A 608 -6.72 -17.26 16.92
C VAL A 608 -7.91 -17.87 17.65
N TYR A 609 -8.36 -19.04 17.18
CA TYR A 609 -9.35 -19.87 17.86
C TYR A 609 -8.74 -21.24 18.19
N VAL A 610 -8.88 -21.71 19.43
CA VAL A 610 -8.43 -23.03 19.87
C VAL A 610 -9.63 -23.98 19.92
N ALA A 611 -9.57 -25.04 19.12
CA ALA A 611 -10.63 -26.04 19.03
C ALA A 611 -10.78 -26.86 20.32
N GLY A 612 -12.02 -27.20 20.67
CA GLY A 612 -12.35 -28.19 21.69
C GLY A 612 -12.17 -29.64 21.22
N GLY A 613 -12.50 -30.58 22.09
CA GLY A 613 -12.22 -32.01 21.89
C GLY A 613 -11.00 -32.45 22.68
N LYS A 614 -11.21 -33.41 23.59
CA LYS A 614 -10.23 -33.74 24.63
C LYS A 614 -8.92 -34.24 24.05
N LYS A 615 -8.98 -35.12 23.05
CA LYS A 615 -7.78 -35.68 22.41
C LYS A 615 -7.01 -34.64 21.60
N CYS A 616 -7.73 -33.74 20.92
CA CYS A 616 -7.12 -32.62 20.21
C CYS A 616 -6.31 -31.75 21.17
N VAL A 617 -6.91 -31.33 22.28
CA VAL A 617 -6.26 -30.45 23.26
C VAL A 617 -5.12 -31.15 23.98
N GLU A 618 -5.27 -32.42 24.37
CA GLU A 618 -4.18 -33.24 24.93
C GLU A 618 -2.97 -33.29 23.97
N SER A 619 -3.21 -33.36 22.65
CA SER A 619 -2.13 -33.29 21.66
C SER A 619 -1.51 -31.90 21.58
N LEU A 620 -2.31 -30.83 21.53
CA LEU A 620 -1.83 -29.45 21.44
C LEU A 620 -1.00 -29.05 22.67
N LEU A 621 -1.38 -29.52 23.87
CA LEU A 621 -0.64 -29.27 25.13
C LEU A 621 0.79 -29.84 25.12
N LEU A 622 1.07 -30.84 24.29
CA LEU A 622 2.40 -31.43 24.13
C LEU A 622 3.25 -30.69 23.07
N GLN A 623 2.71 -29.62 22.47
CA GLN A 623 3.32 -28.91 21.35
C GLN A 623 3.64 -27.47 21.76
N GLY A 624 4.94 -27.17 21.97
CA GLY A 624 5.39 -25.83 22.32
C GLY A 624 5.00 -24.76 21.30
N ASP A 625 4.90 -25.13 20.02
CA ASP A 625 4.47 -24.23 18.94
C ASP A 625 3.03 -23.75 19.11
N ALA A 626 2.10 -24.59 19.58
CA ALA A 626 0.71 -24.21 19.78
C ALA A 626 0.57 -23.17 20.91
N LEU A 627 1.32 -23.35 22.02
CA LEU A 627 1.40 -22.37 23.09
C LEU A 627 2.07 -21.06 22.63
N GLY A 628 3.17 -21.17 21.87
CA GLY A 628 3.84 -20.02 21.28
C GLY A 628 2.92 -19.21 20.36
N PHE A 629 2.09 -19.89 19.56
CA PHE A 629 1.13 -19.27 18.66
C PHE A 629 0.09 -18.42 19.41
N VAL A 630 -0.49 -18.98 20.47
CA VAL A 630 -1.46 -18.28 21.34
C VAL A 630 -0.81 -17.10 22.05
N ASN A 631 0.37 -17.31 22.65
CA ASN A 631 1.08 -16.28 23.38
C ASN A 631 1.48 -15.11 22.47
N GLU A 632 1.94 -15.40 21.25
CA GLU A 632 2.35 -14.38 20.29
C GLU A 632 1.14 -13.57 19.80
N ALA A 633 0.02 -14.23 19.47
CA ALA A 633 -1.22 -13.55 19.14
C ALA A 633 -1.70 -12.65 20.29
N PHE A 634 -1.60 -13.14 21.53
CA PHE A 634 -1.97 -12.37 22.71
C PHE A 634 -1.05 -11.14 22.90
N LYS A 635 0.26 -11.33 22.80
CA LYS A 635 1.26 -10.26 22.88
C LYS A 635 1.10 -9.20 21.79
N HIS A 636 0.61 -9.59 20.61
CA HIS A 636 0.31 -8.69 19.50
C HIS A 636 -1.11 -8.14 19.51
N TYR A 637 -1.79 -8.14 20.66
CA TYR A 637 -3.10 -7.50 20.84
C TYR A 637 -4.28 -8.10 20.02
N LYS A 638 -4.11 -9.28 19.41
CA LYS A 638 -5.13 -9.99 18.62
C LYS A 638 -6.24 -10.62 19.47
N ALA A 639 -7.43 -10.80 18.90
CA ALA A 639 -8.46 -11.59 19.57
C ALA A 639 -8.01 -13.07 19.70
N VAL A 640 -8.29 -13.67 20.85
CA VAL A 640 -8.00 -15.09 21.13
C VAL A 640 -9.27 -15.74 21.67
N ALA A 641 -9.71 -16.84 21.10
CA ALA A 641 -10.89 -17.56 21.54
C ALA A 641 -10.61 -19.04 21.81
N ALA A 642 -11.35 -19.62 22.75
CA ALA A 642 -11.31 -21.06 23.00
C ALA A 642 -12.65 -21.55 23.55
N ALA A 643 -13.07 -22.75 23.12
CA ALA A 643 -14.29 -23.39 23.60
C ALA A 643 -13.97 -24.68 24.35
N ASN A 644 -14.73 -24.95 25.41
CA ASN A 644 -14.71 -26.20 26.16
C ASN A 644 -13.28 -26.62 26.57
N GLU A 645 -12.80 -27.78 26.15
CA GLU A 645 -11.44 -28.26 26.46
C GLU A 645 -10.36 -27.33 25.90
N GLY A 646 -10.63 -26.58 24.82
CA GLY A 646 -9.67 -25.62 24.26
C GLY A 646 -9.22 -24.56 25.29
N CYS A 647 -10.08 -24.26 26.27
CA CYS A 647 -9.75 -23.38 27.38
C CYS A 647 -8.59 -23.91 28.26
N ASP A 648 -8.33 -25.24 28.26
CA ASP A 648 -7.21 -25.84 28.99
C ASP A 648 -5.87 -25.45 28.38
N LEU A 649 -5.79 -25.25 27.06
CA LEU A 649 -4.58 -24.73 26.40
C LEU A 649 -4.30 -23.28 26.82
N LEU A 650 -5.35 -22.44 26.88
CA LEU A 650 -5.22 -21.05 27.34
C LEU A 650 -4.82 -20.98 28.81
N ALA A 651 -5.34 -21.87 29.66
CA ALA A 651 -5.05 -21.90 31.09
C ALA A 651 -3.57 -22.19 31.41
N VAL A 652 -2.86 -22.92 30.55
CA VAL A 652 -1.42 -23.18 30.69
C VAL A 652 -0.54 -22.27 29.82
N SER A 653 -1.16 -21.36 29.07
CA SER A 653 -0.45 -20.39 28.23
C SER A 653 0.26 -19.32 29.06
N GLY A 654 0.94 -18.40 28.38
CA GLY A 654 1.58 -17.25 29.00
C GLY A 654 0.61 -16.14 29.42
N ILE A 655 -0.68 -16.27 29.10
CA ILE A 655 -1.71 -15.27 29.39
C ILE A 655 -2.00 -15.26 30.89
N ARG A 656 -1.87 -14.08 31.51
CA ARG A 656 -2.07 -13.87 32.95
C ARG A 656 -3.00 -12.70 33.21
N ASP A 657 -3.68 -12.73 34.35
CA ASP A 657 -4.55 -11.64 34.82
C ASP A 657 -5.63 -11.25 33.79
N VAL A 658 -6.21 -12.26 33.15
CA VAL A 658 -7.36 -12.17 32.25
C VAL A 658 -8.36 -13.26 32.64
N ALA A 659 -9.61 -12.89 32.88
CA ALA A 659 -10.70 -13.80 33.17
C ALA A 659 -11.00 -14.68 31.97
N MET A 660 -11.14 -15.98 32.25
CA MET A 660 -11.47 -17.01 31.27
C MET A 660 -12.47 -17.97 31.89
N ALA A 661 -13.22 -18.68 31.05
CA ALA A 661 -14.08 -19.78 31.49
C ALA A 661 -13.22 -20.90 32.10
N GLY A 662 -13.28 -21.02 33.43
CA GLY A 662 -12.66 -22.09 34.21
C GLY A 662 -13.59 -23.30 34.40
N PRO A 663 -13.12 -24.38 35.03
CA PRO A 663 -13.88 -25.64 35.21
C PRO A 663 -15.22 -25.51 35.95
N GLU A 664 -15.45 -24.41 36.67
CA GLU A 664 -16.72 -24.15 37.38
C GLU A 664 -17.70 -23.27 36.58
N SER A 665 -17.34 -22.87 35.35
CA SER A 665 -18.17 -21.99 34.52
C SER A 665 -19.30 -22.77 33.86
N SER A 666 -20.53 -22.24 33.91
CA SER A 666 -21.72 -22.94 33.45
C SER A 666 -22.29 -22.39 32.14
N GLY A 667 -21.64 -22.65 31.00
CA GLY A 667 -22.20 -22.34 29.67
C GLY A 667 -22.14 -20.87 29.23
N ASP A 668 -21.82 -19.94 30.12
CA ASP A 668 -21.76 -18.51 29.81
C ASP A 668 -20.43 -18.10 29.14
N VAL A 669 -20.52 -17.21 28.15
CA VAL A 669 -19.35 -16.65 27.46
C VAL A 669 -18.65 -15.64 28.36
N VAL A 670 -17.37 -15.87 28.64
CA VAL A 670 -16.49 -14.97 29.37
C VAL A 670 -15.64 -14.19 28.37
N THR A 671 -15.75 -12.86 28.39
CA THR A 671 -14.95 -11.97 27.54
C THR A 671 -14.20 -10.96 28.38
N GLU A 672 -12.88 -10.94 28.28
CA GLU A 672 -12.04 -9.89 28.88
C GLU A 672 -10.81 -9.63 28.00
N LEU A 673 -10.51 -8.36 27.75
CA LEU A 673 -9.28 -7.94 27.05
C LEU A 673 -9.03 -8.65 25.69
N GLY A 674 -10.11 -8.99 24.99
CA GLY A 674 -10.05 -9.69 23.71
C GLY A 674 -9.86 -11.20 23.78
N VAL A 675 -9.92 -11.78 24.96
CA VAL A 675 -10.00 -13.23 25.18
C VAL A 675 -11.46 -13.61 25.34
N VAL A 676 -11.96 -14.50 24.47
CA VAL A 676 -13.36 -14.94 24.44
C VAL A 676 -13.41 -16.44 24.70
N THR A 677 -13.97 -16.85 25.83
CA THR A 677 -13.96 -18.26 26.25
C THR A 677 -15.32 -18.73 26.71
N VAL A 678 -15.60 -20.01 26.56
CA VAL A 678 -16.82 -20.64 27.07
C VAL A 678 -16.53 -22.09 27.45
N ARG A 679 -17.22 -22.62 28.46
CA ARG A 679 -17.16 -24.04 28.86
C ARG A 679 -18.54 -24.60 29.10
N ASP A 680 -18.64 -25.93 29.08
CA ASP A 680 -19.85 -26.70 29.38
C ASP A 680 -21.06 -26.34 28.49
N THR A 681 -20.81 -26.04 27.21
CA THR A 681 -21.85 -25.77 26.21
C THR A 681 -21.60 -26.52 24.91
N LYS A 682 -22.69 -26.86 24.23
CA LYS A 682 -22.67 -27.39 22.85
C LYS A 682 -22.98 -26.33 21.80
N ASP A 683 -23.51 -25.19 22.23
CA ASP A 683 -23.82 -24.07 21.35
C ASP A 683 -22.75 -23.00 21.49
N LEU A 684 -21.94 -22.84 20.45
CA LEU A 684 -20.87 -21.85 20.38
C LEU A 684 -21.30 -20.55 19.69
N GLY A 685 -22.60 -20.35 19.42
CA GLY A 685 -23.08 -19.15 18.74
C GLY A 685 -22.78 -17.86 19.51
N GLY A 686 -22.92 -17.87 20.83
CA GLY A 686 -22.54 -16.73 21.67
C GLY A 686 -21.04 -16.44 21.63
N LEU A 687 -20.21 -17.49 21.66
CA LEU A 687 -18.74 -17.36 21.58
C LEU A 687 -18.34 -16.76 20.23
N ALA A 688 -18.85 -17.31 19.13
CA ALA A 688 -18.49 -16.83 17.80
C ALA A 688 -18.98 -15.40 17.55
N GLN A 689 -20.15 -15.00 18.06
CA GLN A 689 -20.61 -13.61 17.99
C GLN A 689 -19.67 -12.64 18.73
N GLU A 690 -19.30 -12.92 19.98
CA GLU A 690 -18.36 -12.05 20.72
C GLU A 690 -16.95 -12.11 20.14
N PHE A 691 -16.53 -13.25 19.56
CA PHE A 691 -15.25 -13.37 18.88
C PHE A 691 -15.19 -12.55 17.59
N ILE A 692 -16.24 -12.57 16.76
CA ILE A 692 -16.36 -11.70 15.57
C ILE A 692 -16.29 -10.23 15.98
N LYS A 693 -16.97 -9.84 17.05
CA LYS A 693 -16.92 -8.48 17.59
C LYS A 693 -15.53 -8.12 18.12
N ALA A 694 -14.83 -9.04 18.75
CA ALA A 694 -13.45 -8.86 19.20
C ALA A 694 -12.49 -8.67 18.01
N ILE A 695 -12.59 -9.51 16.97
CA ILE A 695 -11.84 -9.37 15.71
C ILE A 695 -12.12 -7.99 15.08
N GLY A 696 -13.38 -7.57 15.08
CA GLY A 696 -13.79 -6.28 14.52
C GLY A 696 -13.16 -5.07 15.19
N GLN A 697 -12.70 -5.18 16.43
CA GLN A 697 -11.97 -4.10 17.12
C GLN A 697 -10.52 -3.93 16.63
N HIS A 698 -10.07 -4.77 15.69
CA HIS A 698 -8.70 -4.89 15.18
C HIS A 698 -7.70 -5.37 16.23
N ARG A 699 -7.58 -4.68 17.38
CA ARG A 699 -6.67 -4.98 18.49
C ARG A 699 -7.24 -4.53 19.84
N HIS A 700 -6.82 -5.20 20.91
CA HIS A 700 -7.26 -4.92 22.28
C HIS A 700 -6.22 -4.16 23.10
N TRP A 701 -6.07 -2.86 22.84
CA TRP A 701 -5.01 -2.01 23.40
C TRP A 701 -4.99 -1.91 24.93
N ALA A 702 -6.14 -2.12 25.59
CA ALA A 702 -6.24 -2.07 27.05
C ALA A 702 -5.40 -3.15 27.77
N ARG A 703 -4.90 -4.16 27.06
CA ARG A 703 -4.13 -5.27 27.64
C ARG A 703 -2.61 -5.11 27.59
N GLN A 704 -2.11 -3.89 27.37
CA GLN A 704 -0.68 -3.60 27.25
C GLN A 704 0.15 -4.24 28.38
N HIS A 705 -0.31 -4.11 29.63
CA HIS A 705 0.39 -4.69 30.77
C HIS A 705 0.49 -6.23 30.69
N GLN A 706 -0.62 -6.91 30.37
CA GLN A 706 -0.67 -8.36 30.22
C GLN A 706 0.18 -8.82 29.02
N ALA A 707 0.15 -8.07 27.92
CA ALA A 707 0.94 -8.35 26.72
C ALA A 707 2.46 -8.28 27.01
N GLU A 708 2.91 -7.28 27.77
CA GLU A 708 4.32 -7.14 28.18
C GLU A 708 4.81 -8.31 29.07
N MET A 709 3.94 -8.88 29.90
CA MET A 709 4.25 -10.03 30.76
C MET A 709 4.23 -11.38 30.03
N THR A 710 3.62 -11.44 28.83
CA THR A 710 3.42 -12.70 28.10
C THR A 710 4.70 -13.10 27.36
N PRO A 711 5.30 -14.27 27.65
CA PRO A 711 6.46 -14.76 26.93
C PRO A 711 6.07 -15.28 25.54
N ALA A 712 6.50 -14.56 24.50
CA ALA A 712 6.27 -14.91 23.10
C ALA A 712 7.33 -14.31 22.18
#